data_AF-C5M1Y1-F1
#
_entry.id   AF-C5M1Y1-F1
#
_cell.length_a   1.000
_cell.length_b   1.000
_cell.length_c   1.000
_cell.angle_alpha   90.00
_cell.angle_beta   90.00
_cell.angle_gamma   90.00
#
_symmetry.space_group_name_H-M   'P 1'
#
loop_
_entity.id
_entity.type
_entity.pdbx_description
1 polymer ?
#
loop_
_entity_poly.entity_id
_entity_poly.type
_entity_poly.pdbx_seq_one_letter_code
_entity_poly.pdbx_strand_id
1 'polypeptide(L)'
;MYIENSVNERYTRTLNFGCFPKNVLQFQDTQDYFQQLVFVDYQLELLIDNEFNKNELLSLENLSQLEQNPNSVNSANEKLQQLINYAKSISLNYENTSKSYDENLYYVVLMAHLYYLDDNLNHMNKLLGSIAVPFQVSKNANASNSSVNQKEFIEYLTVRYYVLLGLVGGNNSNVWLEYLQNYRKPFSKSQVVANHWLDLLFRNLSINLSKNGTIPFSFVNHLRNLSFFNNKLAIIAFSNYLLRPENYKLINNSFKSDYTTFLINEIEENILVKSQFPNAITNDTTAIEVNDYINNLYESLSYVPFNLSILKPSLSKKYLLDATTKTYQSRIVLSNLIYTLIDLNDYDEALAVFKTYIDYSKKDQELKGGYIDDILSIIDTYSTCVIHFNPLKSFKDHKKFQYNHDSMVSEMLKQFVVELLGYMKKLEELIDLSYDDDNHASDRNPLSFLYRKYNMNILQSDNSQFIELISKAWYAIGYYYYYLANFESSNQSLLNANVNLVLKYYKNSLIVNSTGNVFYLFSYALALANSGSLKSSLKLCKFILKKYPESFKTWNLLVLLLTSFDNDNADVVKPATNFDNILPSDLTNGNSIDGQTTQQDPNGYVAPRPQMREPERFINKALNISGLYVMKHKQRDIKLTAETKYEILQLKLTQLAVLESIHGSQYMIDYLSEVFILYHELFEVQLKSAPHVAQSSRQFGALDKWSHRPSFIDPSPNAQKVKHESFIPPVPKFEESDLEPKMSNHSKSGSSRVDKLKRLSNITSKDGAIGRRGSSIYSSVHSKIKKPESKHSSNGNGVVKSPPSITTSPKPASVENFIPEETSAPLKATDNITERKILQEIWLWTSRVFLKAGLIEECEQCIVEAESIYEPNIKTFTALGFLTSKSRKFLSLQEFERSLEILTTDSTYKYNINDYNLTLLGIAKLFLVDDEQKNSLFISNKDLNIGLIRLKNLLEDFSNVWMGGYNNVEVWYYLSKIYQFIDDKILLTKSLWKCIDLEDQRPVRDFISYEL
;
A
#
# COMPACT_ATOMS: atom_id res chain seq x y z
N MET A 1 33.83 8.82 -16.90
CA MET A 1 33.33 10.04 -17.58
C MET A 1 33.10 9.64 -19.03
N TYR A 2 31.88 9.23 -19.36
CA TYR A 2 31.49 9.08 -20.77
C TYR A 2 31.50 10.49 -21.38
N ILE A 3 32.23 10.65 -22.47
CA ILE A 3 32.04 11.79 -23.37
C ILE A 3 30.81 11.41 -24.21
N GLU A 4 29.78 12.26 -24.25
CA GLU A 4 28.65 12.07 -25.16
C GLU A 4 29.21 12.05 -26.59
N ASN A 5 29.03 10.95 -27.31
CA ASN A 5 29.69 10.77 -28.61
C ASN A 5 28.99 11.59 -29.72
N SER A 6 27.76 12.04 -29.48
CA SER A 6 27.08 13.06 -30.28
C SER A 6 26.10 13.86 -29.41
N VAL A 7 25.79 15.10 -29.85
CA VAL A 7 24.80 15.98 -29.19
C VAL A 7 23.41 15.32 -29.12
N ASN A 8 23.10 14.45 -30.08
CA ASN A 8 21.79 13.80 -30.18
C ASN A 8 21.66 12.55 -29.30
N GLU A 9 22.75 12.01 -28.73
CA GLU A 9 22.73 10.82 -27.85
C GLU A 9 21.84 10.99 -26.61
N ARG A 10 21.78 12.22 -26.04
CA ARG A 10 20.85 12.55 -24.96
C ARG A 10 19.39 12.38 -25.40
N TYR A 11 19.04 12.92 -26.57
CA TYR A 11 17.68 12.84 -27.11
C TYR A 11 17.29 11.41 -27.48
N THR A 12 18.21 10.63 -28.08
CA THR A 12 18.05 9.19 -28.31
C THR A 12 17.62 8.45 -27.03
N ARG A 13 18.25 8.78 -25.90
CA ARG A 13 17.92 8.18 -24.61
C ARG A 13 16.57 8.61 -24.06
N THR A 14 16.19 9.88 -24.21
CA THR A 14 14.84 10.39 -23.85
C THR A 14 13.74 9.68 -24.66
N LEU A 15 13.97 9.46 -25.96
CA LEU A 15 13.05 8.76 -26.86
C LEU A 15 12.85 7.27 -26.48
N ASN A 16 13.89 6.57 -26.02
CA ASN A 16 13.77 5.17 -25.58
C ASN A 16 12.78 5.00 -24.41
N PHE A 17 12.60 6.03 -23.57
CA PHE A 17 11.59 6.09 -22.51
C PHE A 17 10.19 6.48 -23.00
N GLY A 18 10.02 6.84 -24.27
CA GLY A 18 8.75 7.34 -24.82
C GLY A 18 8.42 8.74 -24.33
N CYS A 19 9.46 9.52 -24.07
CA CYS A 19 9.40 10.92 -23.70
C CYS A 19 10.05 11.75 -24.82
N PHE A 20 9.69 13.02 -24.89
CA PHE A 20 10.35 13.97 -25.79
C PHE A 20 11.21 14.96 -24.98
N PRO A 21 12.15 15.68 -25.61
CA PRO A 21 12.84 16.80 -24.97
C PRO A 21 11.88 17.95 -24.66
N LYS A 22 12.05 18.65 -23.55
CA LYS A 22 11.16 19.78 -23.18
C LYS A 22 11.14 20.91 -24.22
N ASN A 23 12.24 21.09 -24.93
CA ASN A 23 12.41 22.09 -25.99
C ASN A 23 12.04 21.57 -27.39
N VAL A 24 11.37 20.41 -27.53
CA VAL A 24 11.05 19.82 -28.84
C VAL A 24 10.34 20.78 -29.81
N LEU A 25 9.50 21.70 -29.32
CA LEU A 25 8.87 22.72 -30.17
C LEU A 25 9.88 23.68 -30.84
N GLN A 26 11.05 23.90 -30.24
CA GLN A 26 12.12 24.72 -30.82
C GLN A 26 12.86 23.98 -31.94
N PHE A 27 12.73 22.65 -32.03
CA PHE A 27 13.42 21.86 -33.06
C PHE A 27 12.88 22.09 -34.47
N GLN A 28 11.66 22.65 -34.61
CA GLN A 28 11.11 23.07 -35.89
C GLN A 28 12.05 24.00 -36.67
N ASP A 29 12.72 24.93 -35.99
CA ASP A 29 13.61 25.93 -36.59
C ASP A 29 15.10 25.52 -36.59
N THR A 30 15.43 24.33 -36.07
CA THR A 30 16.83 23.86 -35.98
C THR A 30 17.39 23.43 -37.33
N GLN A 31 18.71 23.49 -37.49
CA GLN A 31 19.43 23.00 -38.69
C GLN A 31 19.96 21.56 -38.53
N ASP A 32 19.46 20.81 -37.55
CA ASP A 32 19.84 19.42 -37.29
C ASP A 32 18.73 18.47 -37.79
N TYR A 33 19.10 17.53 -38.66
CA TYR A 33 18.15 16.62 -39.31
C TYR A 33 17.44 15.72 -38.28
N PHE A 34 18.18 15.18 -37.30
CA PHE A 34 17.62 14.32 -36.27
C PHE A 34 16.62 15.07 -35.37
N GLN A 35 16.96 16.29 -34.94
CA GLN A 35 16.06 17.13 -34.13
C GLN A 35 14.76 17.48 -34.88
N GLN A 36 14.84 17.77 -36.19
CA GLN A 36 13.65 17.94 -37.02
C GLN A 36 12.79 16.66 -37.12
N LEU A 37 13.40 15.46 -37.20
CA LEU A 37 12.66 14.19 -37.15
C LEU A 37 11.97 13.97 -35.79
N VAL A 38 12.63 14.32 -34.68
CA VAL A 38 12.05 14.26 -33.32
C VAL A 38 10.83 15.20 -33.19
N PHE A 39 10.87 16.38 -33.81
CA PHE A 39 9.69 17.25 -33.90
C PHE A 39 8.55 16.62 -34.71
N VAL A 40 8.85 15.97 -35.84
CA VAL A 40 7.83 15.26 -36.65
C VAL A 40 7.18 14.13 -35.86
N ASP A 41 7.96 13.32 -35.13
CA ASP A 41 7.43 12.24 -34.28
C ASP A 41 6.59 12.80 -33.11
N TYR A 42 7.01 13.90 -32.49
CA TYR A 42 6.23 14.58 -31.46
C TYR A 42 4.88 15.11 -31.98
N GLN A 43 4.85 15.71 -33.18
CA GLN A 43 3.60 16.16 -33.81
C GLN A 43 2.73 14.98 -34.25
N LEU A 44 3.32 13.86 -34.67
CA LEU A 44 2.63 12.62 -35.01
C LEU A 44 1.94 12.01 -33.79
N GLU A 45 2.65 11.87 -32.67
CA GLU A 45 2.06 11.38 -31.43
C GLU A 45 0.97 12.34 -30.91
N LEU A 46 1.19 13.66 -30.94
CA LEU A 46 0.12 14.64 -30.63
C LEU A 46 -1.09 14.53 -31.55
N LEU A 47 -0.91 14.24 -32.84
CA LEU A 47 -2.01 14.04 -33.78
C LEU A 47 -2.82 12.79 -33.42
N ILE A 48 -2.14 11.69 -33.10
CA ILE A 48 -2.76 10.42 -32.67
C ILE A 48 -3.57 10.61 -31.38
N ASP A 49 -2.98 11.32 -30.41
CA ASP A 49 -3.53 11.51 -29.07
C ASP A 49 -4.79 12.40 -29.06
N ASN A 50 -4.90 13.35 -30.00
CA ASN A 50 -6.01 14.30 -30.10
C ASN A 50 -7.07 13.93 -31.16
N GLU A 51 -6.68 13.41 -32.33
CA GLU A 51 -7.60 13.17 -33.47
C GLU A 51 -7.85 11.68 -33.78
N PHE A 52 -6.97 10.75 -33.36
CA PHE A 52 -7.13 9.30 -33.64
C PHE A 52 -7.50 8.47 -32.39
N ASN A 53 -8.18 9.10 -31.42
CA ASN A 53 -8.69 8.42 -30.22
C ASN A 53 -7.61 7.64 -29.42
N LYS A 54 -6.35 8.09 -29.45
CA LYS A 54 -5.19 7.43 -28.79
C LYS A 54 -4.91 5.99 -29.27
N ASN A 55 -5.21 5.69 -30.53
CA ASN A 55 -4.88 4.40 -31.15
C ASN A 55 -3.91 4.64 -32.30
N GLU A 56 -2.63 4.32 -32.11
CA GLU A 56 -1.56 4.60 -33.09
C GLU A 56 -1.83 3.93 -34.44
N LEU A 57 -2.52 2.77 -34.41
CA LEU A 57 -2.78 1.95 -35.57
C LEU A 57 -4.25 2.06 -36.03
N LEU A 58 -4.82 3.26 -35.98
CA LEU A 58 -6.12 3.59 -36.58
C LEU A 58 -5.92 4.39 -37.87
N SER A 59 -6.23 3.81 -39.03
CA SER A 59 -6.16 4.56 -40.30
C SER A 59 -7.38 5.47 -40.52
N LEU A 60 -7.27 6.44 -41.44
CA LEU A 60 -8.30 7.43 -41.71
C LEU A 60 -9.62 6.80 -42.21
N GLU A 61 -9.56 5.74 -43.00
CA GLU A 61 -10.73 4.95 -43.42
C GLU A 61 -11.46 4.38 -42.19
N ASN A 62 -10.73 3.79 -41.25
CA ASN A 62 -11.30 3.23 -40.03
C ASN A 62 -11.83 4.32 -39.08
N LEU A 63 -11.14 5.48 -38.99
CA LEU A 63 -11.63 6.64 -38.26
C LEU A 63 -12.96 7.14 -38.84
N SER A 64 -13.08 7.22 -40.17
CA SER A 64 -14.31 7.64 -40.86
C SER A 64 -15.52 6.72 -40.63
N GLN A 65 -15.28 5.46 -40.27
CA GLN A 65 -16.33 4.49 -39.92
C GLN A 65 -16.75 4.58 -38.44
N LEU A 66 -15.87 5.10 -37.56
CA LEU A 66 -16.12 5.23 -36.12
C LEU A 66 -16.67 6.61 -35.74
N GLU A 67 -16.22 7.69 -36.41
CA GLU A 67 -16.65 9.05 -36.12
C GLU A 67 -17.92 9.45 -36.89
N GLN A 68 -18.96 9.81 -36.16
CA GLN A 68 -20.24 10.27 -36.74
C GLN A 68 -20.19 11.73 -37.23
N ASN A 69 -19.10 12.46 -36.97
CA ASN A 69 -18.94 13.88 -37.29
C ASN A 69 -17.91 14.09 -38.42
N PRO A 70 -18.32 14.32 -39.68
CA PRO A 70 -17.40 14.41 -40.81
C PRO A 70 -16.43 15.61 -40.73
N ASN A 71 -16.75 16.65 -39.94
CA ASN A 71 -15.85 17.80 -39.75
C ASN A 71 -14.59 17.45 -38.93
N SER A 72 -14.68 16.44 -38.05
CA SER A 72 -13.56 15.94 -37.24
C SER A 72 -12.54 15.23 -38.13
N VAL A 73 -13.00 14.24 -38.91
CA VAL A 73 -12.20 13.49 -39.88
C VAL A 73 -11.51 14.41 -40.90
N ASN A 74 -12.19 15.46 -41.38
CA ASN A 74 -11.59 16.44 -42.29
C ASN A 74 -10.46 17.25 -41.62
N SER A 75 -10.63 17.69 -40.36
CA SER A 75 -9.58 18.34 -39.56
C SER A 75 -8.36 17.42 -39.37
N ALA A 76 -8.59 16.16 -39.03
CA ALA A 76 -7.54 15.16 -38.86
C ALA A 76 -6.74 14.96 -40.15
N ASN A 77 -7.43 14.85 -41.30
CA ASN A 77 -6.81 14.72 -42.62
C ASN A 77 -5.99 15.96 -43.02
N GLU A 78 -6.52 17.17 -42.83
CA GLU A 78 -5.78 18.42 -43.12
C GLU A 78 -4.48 18.51 -42.31
N LYS A 79 -4.52 18.20 -41.01
CA LYS A 79 -3.33 18.18 -40.14
C LYS A 79 -2.34 17.09 -40.55
N LEU A 80 -2.83 15.89 -40.88
CA LEU A 80 -2.00 14.77 -41.34
C LEU A 80 -1.27 15.12 -42.65
N GLN A 81 -1.97 15.70 -43.63
CA GLN A 81 -1.39 16.13 -44.90
C GLN A 81 -0.38 17.27 -44.72
N GLN A 82 -0.63 18.22 -43.82
CA GLN A 82 0.36 19.24 -43.46
C GLN A 82 1.65 18.61 -42.90
N LEU A 83 1.53 17.65 -41.97
CA LEU A 83 2.68 16.96 -41.37
C LEU A 83 3.45 16.10 -42.39
N ILE A 84 2.75 15.39 -43.27
CA ILE A 84 3.35 14.63 -44.39
C ILE A 84 4.15 15.55 -45.33
N ASN A 85 3.59 16.70 -45.70
CA ASN A 85 4.26 17.65 -46.59
C ASN A 85 5.48 18.31 -45.92
N TYR A 86 5.38 18.62 -44.62
CA TYR A 86 6.50 19.10 -43.83
C TYR A 86 7.63 18.06 -43.74
N ALA A 87 7.33 16.81 -43.40
CA ALA A 87 8.34 15.74 -43.32
C ALA A 87 9.01 15.44 -44.68
N LYS A 88 8.27 15.52 -45.79
CA LYS A 88 8.83 15.46 -47.16
C LYS A 88 9.79 16.63 -47.43
N SER A 89 9.43 17.85 -47.03
CA SER A 89 10.28 19.04 -47.23
C SER A 89 11.61 18.93 -46.47
N ILE A 90 11.59 18.38 -45.25
CA ILE A 90 12.80 18.05 -44.48
C ILE A 90 13.68 17.08 -45.27
N SER A 91 13.14 15.97 -45.78
CA SER A 91 13.95 14.99 -46.50
C SER A 91 14.66 15.56 -47.74
N LEU A 92 13.98 16.43 -48.48
CA LEU A 92 14.52 17.15 -49.64
C LEU A 92 15.64 18.13 -49.25
N ASN A 93 15.45 18.90 -48.17
CA ASN A 93 16.45 19.87 -47.68
C ASN A 93 17.79 19.21 -47.31
N TYR A 94 17.77 17.95 -46.84
CA TYR A 94 18.94 17.18 -46.42
C TYR A 94 19.31 16.05 -47.39
N GLU A 95 18.82 16.05 -48.63
CA GLU A 95 19.06 14.98 -49.62
C GLU A 95 20.55 14.80 -49.95
N ASN A 96 21.33 15.89 -49.92
CA ASN A 96 22.78 15.89 -50.18
C ASN A 96 23.64 15.63 -48.93
N THR A 97 23.05 15.41 -47.76
CA THR A 97 23.76 15.24 -46.48
C THR A 97 24.02 13.76 -46.19
N SER A 98 25.19 13.42 -45.65
CA SER A 98 25.50 12.05 -45.23
C SER A 98 24.72 11.67 -43.96
N LYS A 99 23.56 11.04 -44.13
CA LYS A 99 22.69 10.56 -43.05
C LYS A 99 23.20 9.25 -42.44
N SER A 100 23.11 9.10 -41.13
CA SER A 100 23.45 7.85 -40.41
C SER A 100 22.43 6.74 -40.68
N TYR A 101 22.73 5.50 -40.27
CA TYR A 101 21.78 4.38 -40.45
C TYR A 101 20.52 4.58 -39.59
N ASP A 102 20.69 5.04 -38.35
CA ASP A 102 19.62 5.32 -37.39
C ASP A 102 18.75 6.51 -37.83
N GLU A 103 19.32 7.60 -38.36
CA GLU A 103 18.54 8.72 -38.93
C GLU A 103 17.70 8.28 -40.14
N ASN A 104 18.28 7.49 -41.05
CA ASN A 104 17.57 6.97 -42.22
C ASN A 104 16.44 6.00 -41.82
N LEU A 105 16.71 5.09 -40.87
CA LEU A 105 15.71 4.17 -40.35
C LEU A 105 14.58 4.94 -39.64
N TYR A 106 14.91 5.96 -38.85
CA TYR A 106 13.92 6.77 -38.15
C TYR A 106 12.99 7.48 -39.15
N TYR A 107 13.55 8.18 -40.15
CA TYR A 107 12.77 8.82 -41.21
C TYR A 107 11.85 7.82 -41.96
N VAL A 108 12.38 6.65 -42.36
CA VAL A 108 11.59 5.61 -43.05
C VAL A 108 10.42 5.15 -42.19
N VAL A 109 10.65 4.90 -40.90
CA VAL A 109 9.63 4.45 -39.96
C VAL A 109 8.56 5.52 -39.70
N LEU A 110 8.96 6.78 -39.51
CA LEU A 110 8.04 7.91 -39.32
C LEU A 110 7.14 8.12 -40.55
N MET A 111 7.74 8.18 -41.74
CA MET A 111 6.98 8.37 -42.97
C MET A 111 6.12 7.15 -43.32
N ALA A 112 6.55 5.93 -42.98
CA ALA A 112 5.70 4.75 -43.12
C ALA A 112 4.50 4.79 -42.16
N HIS A 113 4.65 5.31 -40.94
CA HIS A 113 3.54 5.51 -40.01
C HIS A 113 2.56 6.58 -40.52
N LEU A 114 3.07 7.72 -41.01
CA LEU A 114 2.26 8.77 -41.62
C LEU A 114 1.48 8.26 -42.85
N TYR A 115 2.12 7.48 -43.73
CA TYR A 115 1.44 6.87 -44.88
C TYR A 115 0.44 5.78 -44.48
N TYR A 116 0.61 5.12 -43.33
CA TYR A 116 -0.37 4.18 -42.81
C TYR A 116 -1.64 4.90 -42.32
N LEU A 117 -1.49 6.01 -41.59
CA LEU A 117 -2.62 6.84 -41.17
C LEU A 117 -3.37 7.43 -42.38
N ASP A 118 -2.66 7.76 -43.46
CA ASP A 118 -3.19 8.27 -44.75
C ASP A 118 -3.75 7.17 -45.68
N ASP A 119 -3.89 5.93 -45.21
CA ASP A 119 -4.28 4.72 -45.99
C ASP A 119 -3.44 4.47 -47.27
N ASN A 120 -2.26 5.09 -47.38
CA ASN A 120 -1.42 5.13 -48.56
C ASN A 120 -0.40 3.98 -48.59
N LEU A 121 -0.92 2.75 -48.42
CA LEU A 121 -0.14 1.52 -48.26
C LEU A 121 0.85 1.25 -49.41
N ASN A 122 0.55 1.73 -50.63
CA ASN A 122 1.43 1.59 -51.78
C ASN A 122 2.74 2.40 -51.66
N HIS A 123 2.68 3.60 -51.08
CA HIS A 123 3.87 4.42 -50.84
C HIS A 123 4.63 3.94 -49.60
N MET A 124 3.89 3.53 -48.57
CA MET A 124 4.42 2.87 -47.37
C MET A 124 5.28 1.64 -47.73
N ASN A 125 4.78 0.73 -48.58
CA ASN A 125 5.51 -0.47 -49.01
C ASN A 125 6.84 -0.14 -49.71
N LYS A 126 6.78 0.79 -50.69
CA LYS A 126 7.98 1.24 -51.42
C LYS A 126 9.03 1.86 -50.50
N LEU A 127 8.59 2.59 -49.48
CA LEU A 127 9.49 3.24 -48.53
C LEU A 127 10.12 2.23 -47.57
N LEU A 128 9.34 1.31 -46.99
CA LEU A 128 9.87 0.26 -46.12
C LEU A 128 10.86 -0.64 -46.87
N GLY A 129 10.55 -0.99 -48.12
CA GLY A 129 11.45 -1.74 -49.00
C GLY A 129 12.72 -1.00 -49.45
N SER A 130 12.90 0.29 -49.13
CA SER A 130 14.10 1.08 -49.49
C SER A 130 15.30 0.84 -48.57
N ILE A 131 15.08 0.27 -47.38
CA ILE A 131 16.11 0.04 -46.36
C ILE A 131 16.15 -1.43 -45.93
N ALA A 132 17.35 -1.99 -45.86
CA ALA A 132 17.55 -3.34 -45.34
C ALA A 132 17.65 -3.32 -43.81
N VAL A 133 16.58 -3.73 -43.14
CA VAL A 133 16.53 -3.85 -41.67
C VAL A 133 16.74 -5.32 -41.27
N PRO A 134 17.80 -5.68 -40.52
CA PRO A 134 17.97 -7.03 -40.01
C PRO A 134 17.12 -7.23 -38.74
N PHE A 135 16.62 -8.45 -38.52
CA PHE A 135 15.91 -8.86 -37.30
C PHE A 135 16.69 -8.62 -35.99
N GLN A 136 18.01 -8.43 -36.06
CA GLN A 136 18.89 -8.28 -34.90
C GLN A 136 19.95 -7.20 -35.17
N VAL A 137 20.00 -6.18 -34.31
CA VAL A 137 20.92 -5.03 -34.43
C VAL A 137 22.39 -5.46 -34.40
N SER A 138 22.73 -6.51 -33.63
CA SER A 138 24.08 -7.08 -33.56
C SER A 138 24.60 -7.67 -34.87
N LYS A 139 23.73 -7.96 -35.84
CA LYS A 139 24.11 -8.43 -37.18
C LYS A 139 24.32 -7.28 -38.18
N ASN A 140 23.99 -6.04 -37.81
CA ASN A 140 24.23 -4.88 -38.67
C ASN A 140 25.68 -4.40 -38.50
N ALA A 141 26.50 -4.55 -39.53
CA ALA A 141 27.88 -4.07 -39.55
C ALA A 141 27.97 -2.57 -39.18
N ASN A 142 27.01 -1.76 -39.63
CA ASN A 142 26.99 -0.31 -39.41
C ASN A 142 26.58 0.08 -37.98
N ALA A 143 25.91 -0.80 -37.22
CA ALA A 143 25.52 -0.56 -35.83
C ALA A 143 26.50 -1.16 -34.81
N SER A 144 27.52 -1.90 -35.27
CA SER A 144 28.48 -2.61 -34.40
C SER A 144 29.25 -1.67 -33.46
N ASN A 145 29.70 -0.52 -34.00
CA ASN A 145 30.47 0.51 -33.28
C ASN A 145 29.61 1.56 -32.54
N SER A 146 28.28 1.50 -32.64
CA SER A 146 27.37 2.47 -31.99
C SER A 146 27.35 2.37 -30.47
N SER A 147 26.96 3.45 -29.79
CA SER A 147 26.79 3.46 -28.33
C SER A 147 25.64 2.55 -27.87
N VAL A 148 25.55 2.28 -26.56
CA VAL A 148 24.47 1.44 -26.01
C VAL A 148 23.10 2.09 -26.25
N ASN A 149 22.96 3.39 -25.98
CA ASN A 149 21.72 4.15 -26.18
C ASN A 149 21.25 4.09 -27.65
N GLN A 150 22.20 4.23 -28.59
CA GLN A 150 21.93 4.13 -30.03
C GLN A 150 21.48 2.72 -30.44
N LYS A 151 22.09 1.67 -29.88
CA LYS A 151 21.67 0.28 -30.13
C LYS A 151 20.26 0.02 -29.63
N GLU A 152 19.91 0.48 -28.43
CA GLU A 152 18.55 0.39 -27.88
C GLU A 152 17.52 1.15 -28.71
N PHE A 153 17.89 2.30 -29.29
CA PHE A 153 17.03 3.07 -30.19
C PHE A 153 16.83 2.40 -31.55
N ILE A 154 17.89 1.82 -32.12
CA ILE A 154 17.77 1.00 -33.34
C ILE A 154 16.92 -0.25 -33.07
N GLU A 155 17.02 -0.87 -31.89
CA GLU A 155 16.15 -1.97 -31.45
C GLU A 155 14.68 -1.54 -31.44
N TYR A 156 14.35 -0.39 -30.83
CA TYR A 156 13.01 0.22 -30.88
C TYR A 156 12.51 0.44 -32.32
N LEU A 157 13.29 1.15 -33.15
CA LEU A 157 12.91 1.44 -34.53
C LEU A 157 12.72 0.16 -35.36
N THR A 158 13.48 -0.90 -35.06
CA THR A 158 13.34 -2.21 -35.69
C THR A 158 11.98 -2.84 -35.37
N VAL A 159 11.50 -2.79 -34.12
CA VAL A 159 10.14 -3.28 -33.78
C VAL A 159 9.09 -2.47 -34.53
N ARG A 160 9.16 -1.13 -34.46
CA ARG A 160 8.20 -0.21 -35.13
C ARG A 160 8.16 -0.46 -36.65
N TYR A 161 9.31 -0.68 -37.27
CA TYR A 161 9.44 -1.09 -38.68
C TYR A 161 8.69 -2.41 -38.98
N TYR A 162 8.92 -3.48 -38.21
CA TYR A 162 8.29 -4.78 -38.48
C TYR A 162 6.79 -4.81 -38.18
N VAL A 163 6.31 -4.02 -37.21
CA VAL A 163 4.87 -3.80 -36.99
C VAL A 163 4.25 -3.19 -38.24
N LEU A 164 4.78 -2.05 -38.70
CA LEU A 164 4.31 -1.34 -39.89
C LEU A 164 4.38 -2.22 -41.15
N LEU A 165 5.47 -2.95 -41.37
CA LEU A 165 5.64 -3.84 -42.52
C LEU A 165 4.56 -4.95 -42.60
N GLY A 166 4.12 -5.47 -41.45
CA GLY A 166 3.01 -6.44 -41.41
C GLY A 166 1.63 -5.85 -41.69
N LEU A 167 1.45 -4.53 -41.63
CA LEU A 167 0.19 -3.83 -41.94
C LEU A 167 0.03 -3.52 -43.45
N VAL A 168 1.10 -3.64 -44.24
CA VAL A 168 1.13 -3.29 -45.68
C VAL A 168 0.19 -4.16 -46.54
N GLY A 169 -0.30 -5.31 -46.05
CA GLY A 169 -1.24 -6.15 -46.80
C GLY A 169 -1.95 -7.20 -45.95
N GLY A 170 -3.19 -7.54 -46.32
CA GLY A 170 -4.10 -8.37 -45.51
C GLY A 170 -3.68 -9.81 -45.19
N ASN A 171 -2.57 -10.30 -45.75
CA ASN A 171 -1.99 -11.63 -45.45
C ASN A 171 -0.56 -11.54 -44.86
N ASN A 172 -0.06 -10.36 -44.49
CA ASN A 172 1.32 -10.15 -44.05
C ASN A 172 1.58 -10.50 -42.57
N SER A 173 0.65 -11.17 -41.88
CA SER A 173 0.88 -11.69 -40.52
C SER A 173 2.09 -12.62 -40.43
N ASN A 174 2.49 -13.25 -41.54
CA ASN A 174 3.74 -14.01 -41.68
C ASN A 174 5.00 -13.19 -41.31
N VAL A 175 5.02 -11.88 -41.55
CA VAL A 175 6.14 -10.99 -41.18
C VAL A 175 6.30 -10.92 -39.66
N TRP A 176 5.20 -10.80 -38.93
CA TRP A 176 5.21 -10.83 -37.46
C TRP A 176 5.61 -12.21 -36.92
N LEU A 177 5.15 -13.30 -37.57
CA LEU A 177 5.55 -14.66 -37.21
C LEU A 177 7.07 -14.88 -37.41
N GLU A 178 7.65 -14.40 -38.52
CA GLU A 178 9.08 -14.48 -38.81
C GLU A 178 9.91 -13.60 -37.86
N TYR A 179 9.41 -12.41 -37.51
CA TYR A 179 10.02 -11.55 -36.50
C TYR A 179 10.09 -12.26 -35.14
N LEU A 180 8.97 -12.81 -34.67
CA LEU A 180 8.91 -13.55 -33.41
C LEU A 180 9.73 -14.85 -33.43
N GLN A 181 9.90 -15.49 -34.59
CA GLN A 181 10.80 -16.63 -34.74
C GLN A 181 12.29 -16.23 -34.54
N ASN A 182 12.64 -14.97 -34.78
CA ASN A 182 14.00 -14.42 -34.63
C ASN A 182 14.23 -13.61 -33.33
N TYR A 183 13.20 -13.43 -32.49
CA TYR A 183 13.23 -12.68 -31.23
C TYR A 183 14.10 -13.38 -30.17
N ARG A 184 15.36 -12.97 -30.00
CA ARG A 184 16.34 -13.65 -29.14
C ARG A 184 16.63 -13.01 -27.78
N LYS A 185 16.29 -11.74 -27.61
CA LYS A 185 16.61 -10.95 -26.42
C LYS A 185 15.36 -10.11 -26.08
N PRO A 186 14.87 -10.13 -24.84
CA PRO A 186 13.81 -9.23 -24.42
C PRO A 186 14.31 -7.80 -24.26
N PHE A 187 13.40 -6.85 -24.38
CA PHE A 187 13.68 -5.46 -24.03
C PHE A 187 13.82 -5.30 -22.52
N SER A 188 14.67 -4.36 -22.10
CA SER A 188 14.77 -3.96 -20.69
C SER A 188 13.54 -3.15 -20.27
N LYS A 189 13.31 -2.99 -18.97
CA LYS A 189 12.16 -2.20 -18.47
C LYS A 189 12.27 -0.73 -18.88
N SER A 190 13.50 -0.23 -19.03
CA SER A 190 13.81 1.13 -19.50
C SER A 190 13.60 1.35 -21.00
N GLN A 191 13.50 0.29 -21.82
CA GLN A 191 13.15 0.38 -23.25
C GLN A 191 11.62 0.44 -23.43
N VAL A 192 10.98 1.47 -22.85
CA VAL A 192 9.53 1.62 -22.76
C VAL A 192 8.85 1.55 -24.14
N VAL A 193 9.37 2.26 -25.14
CA VAL A 193 8.73 2.32 -26.47
C VAL A 193 8.92 1.03 -27.26
N ALA A 194 10.03 0.32 -27.08
CA ALA A 194 10.25 -0.97 -27.72
C ALA A 194 9.25 -2.02 -27.19
N ASN A 195 9.00 -2.04 -25.87
CA ASN A 195 7.97 -2.87 -25.25
C ASN A 195 6.56 -2.49 -25.74
N HIS A 196 6.24 -1.20 -25.82
CA HIS A 196 4.95 -0.72 -26.33
C HIS A 196 4.68 -1.18 -27.77
N TRP A 197 5.64 -1.02 -28.68
CA TRP A 197 5.47 -1.48 -30.06
C TRP A 197 5.49 -3.02 -30.19
N LEU A 198 6.12 -3.75 -29.25
CA LEU A 198 6.01 -5.21 -29.17
C LEU A 198 4.60 -5.63 -28.73
N ASP A 199 3.99 -4.92 -27.77
CA ASP A 199 2.60 -5.12 -27.37
C ASP A 199 1.61 -4.79 -28.50
N LEU A 200 1.88 -3.75 -29.32
CA LEU A 200 1.11 -3.47 -30.55
C LEU A 200 1.26 -4.59 -31.59
N LEU A 201 2.45 -5.20 -31.72
CA LEU A 201 2.66 -6.39 -32.56
C LEU A 201 1.79 -7.56 -32.07
N PHE A 202 1.82 -7.85 -30.77
CA PHE A 202 1.01 -8.90 -30.17
C PHE A 202 -0.50 -8.64 -30.32
N ARG A 203 -0.95 -7.39 -30.12
CA ARG A 203 -2.34 -6.96 -30.33
C ARG A 203 -2.81 -7.31 -31.73
N ASN A 204 -2.14 -6.82 -32.76
CA ASN A 204 -2.56 -7.05 -34.15
C ASN A 204 -2.42 -8.52 -34.57
N LEU A 205 -1.38 -9.22 -34.12
CA LEU A 205 -1.21 -10.65 -34.38
C LEU A 205 -2.37 -11.47 -33.78
N SER A 206 -2.75 -11.20 -32.53
CA SER A 206 -3.88 -11.87 -31.86
C SER A 206 -5.24 -11.56 -32.49
N ILE A 207 -5.47 -10.33 -32.95
CA ILE A 207 -6.70 -9.93 -33.65
C ILE A 207 -6.80 -10.65 -35.00
N ASN A 208 -5.73 -10.65 -35.80
CA ASN A 208 -5.68 -11.34 -37.10
C ASN A 208 -5.83 -12.86 -36.97
N LEU A 209 -5.14 -13.49 -36.00
CA LEU A 209 -5.22 -14.94 -35.78
C LEU A 209 -6.58 -15.39 -35.20
N SER A 210 -7.30 -14.54 -34.45
CA SER A 210 -8.63 -14.86 -33.87
C SER A 210 -9.81 -14.47 -34.76
N LYS A 211 -9.54 -13.82 -35.91
CA LYS A 211 -10.54 -13.16 -36.76
C LYS A 211 -11.45 -12.25 -35.93
N ASN A 212 -10.86 -11.25 -35.29
CA ASN A 212 -11.53 -10.26 -34.42
C ASN A 212 -12.28 -10.92 -33.24
N GLY A 213 -11.73 -11.98 -32.66
CA GLY A 213 -12.32 -12.70 -31.52
C GLY A 213 -13.49 -13.62 -31.86
N THR A 214 -13.77 -13.89 -33.13
CA THR A 214 -14.80 -14.87 -33.54
C THR A 214 -14.38 -16.32 -33.28
N ILE A 215 -13.06 -16.59 -33.22
CA ILE A 215 -12.50 -17.90 -32.89
C ILE A 215 -11.58 -17.74 -31.66
N PRO A 216 -11.97 -18.21 -30.46
CA PRO A 216 -11.14 -18.09 -29.27
C PRO A 216 -9.92 -19.03 -29.32
N PHE A 217 -8.76 -18.53 -28.90
CA PHE A 217 -7.51 -19.28 -28.90
C PHE A 217 -7.52 -20.44 -27.89
N SER A 218 -6.83 -21.51 -28.27
CA SER A 218 -6.49 -22.62 -27.40
C SER A 218 -4.97 -22.74 -27.44
N PHE A 219 -4.34 -22.84 -26.27
CA PHE A 219 -2.89 -22.98 -26.17
C PHE A 219 -2.40 -24.23 -26.91
N VAL A 220 -3.10 -25.36 -26.74
CA VAL A 220 -2.71 -26.65 -27.32
C VAL A 220 -2.96 -26.71 -28.84
N ASN A 221 -4.12 -26.24 -29.31
CA ASN A 221 -4.53 -26.45 -30.71
C ASN A 221 -4.12 -25.33 -31.67
N HIS A 222 -3.93 -24.10 -31.17
CA HIS A 222 -3.61 -22.94 -32.00
C HIS A 222 -2.15 -22.51 -31.81
N LEU A 223 -1.70 -22.21 -30.58
CA LEU A 223 -0.34 -21.68 -30.38
C LEU A 223 0.77 -22.69 -30.69
N ARG A 224 0.58 -23.99 -30.39
CA ARG A 224 1.58 -25.04 -30.73
C ARG A 224 1.87 -25.18 -32.21
N ASN A 225 0.96 -24.72 -33.08
CA ASN A 225 1.07 -24.84 -34.53
C ASN A 225 1.67 -23.57 -35.19
N LEU A 226 2.05 -22.55 -34.41
CA LEU A 226 2.69 -21.33 -34.91
C LEU A 226 4.19 -21.55 -35.16
N SER A 227 4.75 -20.94 -36.20
CA SER A 227 6.17 -21.11 -36.58
C SER A 227 7.16 -20.69 -35.49
N PHE A 228 6.79 -19.71 -34.67
CA PHE A 228 7.62 -19.24 -33.55
C PHE A 228 7.44 -20.06 -32.26
N PHE A 229 6.64 -21.13 -32.22
CA PHE A 229 6.41 -21.92 -30.98
C PHE A 229 7.71 -22.48 -30.38
N ASN A 230 8.68 -22.84 -31.24
CA ASN A 230 10.02 -23.28 -30.81
C ASN A 230 10.83 -22.18 -30.09
N ASN A 231 10.46 -20.90 -30.25
CA ASN A 231 11.08 -19.79 -29.55
C ASN A 231 10.39 -19.56 -28.19
N LYS A 232 11.01 -20.13 -27.15
CA LYS A 232 10.55 -20.06 -25.75
C LYS A 232 10.33 -18.63 -25.24
N LEU A 233 11.12 -17.64 -25.70
CA LEU A 233 10.94 -16.25 -25.28
C LEU A 233 9.65 -15.64 -25.87
N ALA A 234 9.47 -15.77 -27.19
CA ALA A 234 8.31 -15.23 -27.89
C ALA A 234 7.00 -15.90 -27.45
N ILE A 235 7.00 -17.22 -27.23
CA ILE A 235 5.78 -17.93 -26.81
C ILE A 235 5.35 -17.56 -25.38
N ILE A 236 6.28 -17.36 -24.44
CA ILE A 236 5.99 -16.91 -23.07
C ILE A 236 5.46 -15.47 -23.08
N ALA A 237 6.14 -14.55 -23.77
CA ALA A 237 5.74 -13.15 -23.85
C ALA A 237 4.34 -12.99 -24.47
N PHE A 238 4.07 -13.67 -25.59
CA PHE A 238 2.77 -13.64 -26.26
C PHE A 238 1.66 -14.29 -25.43
N SER A 239 1.95 -15.40 -24.73
CA SER A 239 0.96 -16.07 -23.87
C SER A 239 0.60 -15.24 -22.64
N ASN A 240 1.59 -14.55 -22.04
CA ASN A 240 1.35 -13.61 -20.95
C ASN A 240 0.58 -12.37 -21.44
N TYR A 241 0.89 -11.85 -22.64
CA TYR A 241 0.11 -10.77 -23.27
C TYR A 241 -1.37 -11.15 -23.46
N LEU A 242 -1.66 -12.35 -23.95
CA LEU A 242 -3.03 -12.88 -24.11
C LEU A 242 -3.78 -13.07 -22.78
N LEU A 243 -3.06 -13.19 -21.65
CA LEU A 243 -3.62 -13.33 -20.30
C LEU A 243 -3.84 -11.99 -19.57
N ARG A 244 -3.59 -10.85 -20.24
CA ARG A 244 -3.99 -9.53 -19.72
C ARG A 244 -5.52 -9.33 -19.83
N PRO A 245 -6.16 -8.54 -18.93
CA PRO A 245 -7.63 -8.40 -18.87
C PRO A 245 -8.30 -7.97 -20.18
N GLU A 246 -7.64 -7.09 -20.93
CA GLU A 246 -8.09 -6.56 -22.22
C GLU A 246 -8.31 -7.68 -23.26
N ASN A 247 -7.53 -8.75 -23.15
CA ASN A 247 -7.43 -9.82 -24.14
C ASN A 247 -8.25 -11.08 -23.78
N TYR A 248 -8.92 -11.13 -22.63
CA TYR A 248 -9.68 -12.31 -22.19
C TYR A 248 -10.80 -12.76 -23.15
N LYS A 249 -11.30 -11.85 -24.01
CA LYS A 249 -12.27 -12.21 -25.06
C LYS A 249 -11.66 -13.05 -26.20
N LEU A 250 -10.33 -13.05 -26.34
CA LEU A 250 -9.60 -13.71 -27.43
C LEU A 250 -9.20 -15.16 -27.08
N ILE A 251 -9.27 -15.57 -25.82
CA ILE A 251 -8.81 -16.89 -25.34
C ILE A 251 -9.97 -17.78 -24.89
N ASN A 252 -9.78 -19.09 -24.92
CA ASN A 252 -10.73 -20.06 -24.35
C ASN A 252 -10.51 -20.27 -22.85
N ASN A 253 -11.49 -20.86 -22.17
CA ASN A 253 -11.44 -21.09 -20.72
C ASN A 253 -10.31 -22.07 -20.28
N SER A 254 -9.82 -22.95 -21.17
CA SER A 254 -8.70 -23.87 -20.85
C SER A 254 -7.33 -23.22 -20.97
N PHE A 255 -7.20 -22.09 -21.67
CA PHE A 255 -5.92 -21.47 -22.00
C PHE A 255 -5.01 -21.29 -20.78
N LYS A 256 -5.58 -20.80 -19.67
CA LYS A 256 -4.84 -20.56 -18.43
C LYS A 256 -4.28 -21.85 -17.82
N SER A 257 -5.07 -22.93 -17.77
CA SER A 257 -4.61 -24.22 -17.22
C SER A 257 -3.58 -24.89 -18.13
N ASP A 258 -3.80 -24.82 -19.44
CA ASP A 258 -2.92 -25.43 -20.45
C ASP A 258 -1.55 -24.74 -20.47
N TYR A 259 -1.54 -23.40 -20.44
CA TYR A 259 -0.33 -22.60 -20.35
C TYR A 259 0.39 -22.76 -19.01
N THR A 260 -0.34 -22.80 -17.89
CA THR A 260 0.25 -23.06 -16.56
C THR A 260 0.99 -24.39 -16.52
N THR A 261 0.41 -25.44 -17.12
CA THR A 261 1.03 -26.77 -17.20
C THR A 261 2.29 -26.76 -18.05
N PHE A 262 2.26 -26.07 -19.20
CA PHE A 262 3.44 -25.87 -20.04
C PHE A 262 4.56 -25.13 -19.31
N LEU A 263 4.24 -24.02 -18.64
CA LEU A 263 5.22 -23.19 -17.94
C LEU A 263 5.87 -23.91 -16.75
N ILE A 264 5.10 -24.70 -15.99
CA ILE A 264 5.63 -25.52 -14.88
C ILE A 264 6.63 -26.55 -15.43
N ASN A 265 6.26 -27.32 -16.45
CA ASN A 265 7.15 -28.33 -17.05
C ASN A 265 8.45 -27.69 -17.57
N GLU A 266 8.34 -26.56 -18.28
CA GLU A 266 9.49 -25.82 -18.81
C GLU A 266 10.43 -25.32 -17.70
N ILE A 267 9.89 -24.80 -16.59
CA ILE A 267 10.71 -24.38 -15.44
C ILE A 267 11.37 -25.59 -14.75
N GLU A 268 10.65 -26.70 -14.59
CA GLU A 268 11.20 -27.92 -14.00
C GLU A 268 12.32 -28.53 -14.86
N GLU A 269 12.16 -28.56 -16.19
CA GLU A 269 13.22 -28.95 -17.13
C GLU A 269 14.46 -28.04 -16.99
N ASN A 270 14.29 -26.72 -16.95
CA ASN A 270 15.41 -25.77 -16.83
C ASN A 270 16.14 -25.87 -15.47
N ILE A 271 15.46 -26.28 -14.39
CA ILE A 271 16.12 -26.63 -13.12
C ILE A 271 16.98 -27.88 -13.29
N LEU A 272 16.49 -28.92 -13.98
CA LEU A 272 17.19 -30.18 -14.19
C LEU A 272 18.42 -30.04 -15.12
N VAL A 273 18.46 -29.04 -16.00
CA VAL A 273 19.63 -28.72 -16.82
C VAL A 273 20.82 -28.32 -15.93
N LYS A 274 21.87 -29.15 -15.94
CA LYS A 274 23.15 -28.86 -15.28
C LYS A 274 24.01 -27.91 -16.14
N SER A 275 23.69 -26.62 -16.17
CA SER A 275 24.64 -25.61 -16.60
C SER A 275 25.74 -25.41 -15.54
N GLN A 276 26.95 -25.10 -16.00
CA GLN A 276 28.07 -24.77 -15.12
C GLN A 276 28.03 -23.27 -14.77
N PHE A 277 28.52 -22.92 -13.58
CA PHE A 277 28.73 -21.53 -13.19
C PHE A 277 29.74 -20.86 -14.15
N PRO A 278 29.60 -19.56 -14.47
CA PRO A 278 30.41 -18.92 -15.49
C PRO A 278 31.92 -18.94 -15.22
N ASN A 279 32.72 -19.22 -16.26
CA ASN A 279 34.17 -19.16 -16.17
C ASN A 279 34.67 -17.71 -16.24
N ALA A 280 35.73 -17.39 -15.50
CA ALA A 280 36.26 -16.02 -15.37
C ALA A 280 36.85 -15.40 -16.67
N ILE A 281 36.82 -16.13 -17.80
CA ILE A 281 37.38 -15.72 -19.09
C ILE A 281 36.30 -15.54 -20.16
N THR A 282 35.16 -16.21 -20.02
CA THR A 282 34.09 -16.23 -21.02
C THR A 282 32.88 -15.42 -20.55
N ASN A 283 32.39 -14.53 -21.42
CA ASN A 283 31.02 -14.06 -21.36
C ASN A 283 30.11 -15.25 -21.74
N ASP A 284 29.91 -16.19 -20.81
CA ASP A 284 29.22 -17.45 -21.09
C ASP A 284 27.80 -17.18 -21.58
N THR A 285 27.53 -17.55 -22.83
CA THR A 285 26.25 -17.27 -23.51
C THR A 285 25.08 -17.87 -22.77
N THR A 286 25.29 -19.02 -22.12
CA THR A 286 24.32 -19.70 -21.24
C THR A 286 23.86 -18.85 -20.06
N ALA A 287 24.73 -18.02 -19.47
CA ALA A 287 24.36 -17.14 -18.37
C ALA A 287 23.54 -15.93 -18.86
N ILE A 288 23.82 -15.46 -20.09
CA ILE A 288 23.03 -14.42 -20.76
C ILE A 288 21.66 -14.98 -21.13
N GLU A 289 21.60 -16.17 -21.72
CA GLU A 289 20.35 -16.87 -22.06
C GLU A 289 19.45 -17.12 -20.84
N VAL A 290 20.03 -17.51 -19.70
CA VAL A 290 19.28 -17.64 -18.42
C VAL A 290 18.75 -16.28 -17.93
N ASN A 291 19.54 -15.21 -18.02
CA ASN A 291 19.09 -13.86 -17.66
C ASN A 291 17.97 -13.37 -18.57
N ASP A 292 18.11 -13.53 -19.88
CA ASP A 292 17.11 -13.12 -20.88
C ASP A 292 15.81 -13.92 -20.72
N TYR A 293 15.89 -15.23 -20.46
CA TYR A 293 14.72 -16.05 -20.17
C TYR A 293 14.00 -15.60 -18.89
N ILE A 294 14.73 -15.36 -17.79
CA ILE A 294 14.16 -14.91 -16.52
C ILE A 294 13.55 -13.51 -16.67
N ASN A 295 14.24 -12.58 -17.33
CA ASN A 295 13.70 -11.23 -17.58
C ASN A 295 12.40 -11.31 -18.38
N ASN A 296 12.40 -12.02 -19.51
CA ASN A 296 11.23 -12.18 -20.36
C ASN A 296 10.05 -12.84 -19.62
N LEU A 297 10.32 -13.87 -18.81
CA LEU A 297 9.29 -14.57 -18.04
C LEU A 297 8.64 -13.66 -16.99
N TYR A 298 9.42 -13.13 -16.05
CA TYR A 298 8.85 -12.42 -14.90
C TYR A 298 8.34 -11.02 -15.27
N GLU A 299 9.02 -10.29 -16.15
CA GLU A 299 8.57 -8.96 -16.56
C GLU A 299 7.25 -9.06 -17.34
N SER A 300 7.13 -9.98 -18.32
CA SER A 300 5.85 -10.14 -19.05
C SER A 300 4.72 -10.72 -18.18
N LEU A 301 5.05 -11.54 -17.18
CA LEU A 301 4.10 -12.08 -16.20
C LEU A 301 3.66 -11.04 -15.16
N SER A 302 4.45 -9.98 -14.92
CA SER A 302 4.09 -8.89 -14.01
C SER A 302 2.82 -8.15 -14.44
N TYR A 303 2.50 -8.17 -15.74
CA TYR A 303 1.32 -7.58 -16.35
C TYR A 303 0.06 -8.46 -16.29
N VAL A 304 0.16 -9.68 -15.73
CA VAL A 304 -0.94 -10.65 -15.68
C VAL A 304 -1.57 -10.67 -14.29
N PRO A 305 -2.85 -10.30 -14.11
CA PRO A 305 -3.52 -10.39 -12.83
C PRO A 305 -3.59 -11.82 -12.31
N PHE A 306 -3.43 -11.96 -10.99
CA PHE A 306 -3.33 -13.26 -10.33
C PHE A 306 -2.19 -14.14 -10.88
N ASN A 307 -1.09 -13.55 -11.35
CA ASN A 307 0.14 -14.24 -11.75
C ASN A 307 0.59 -15.37 -10.78
N LEU A 308 0.45 -15.19 -9.46
CA LEU A 308 0.75 -16.19 -8.43
C LEU A 308 -0.05 -17.51 -8.58
N SER A 309 -1.17 -17.49 -9.31
CA SER A 309 -1.98 -18.68 -9.64
C SER A 309 -1.48 -19.42 -10.90
N ILE A 310 -0.69 -18.75 -11.75
CA ILE A 310 -0.03 -19.32 -12.93
C ILE A 310 1.31 -19.89 -12.50
N LEU A 311 2.12 -19.12 -11.79
CA LEU A 311 3.42 -19.54 -11.28
C LEU A 311 3.46 -19.41 -9.75
N LYS A 312 3.51 -20.57 -9.07
CA LYS A 312 3.55 -20.62 -7.59
C LYS A 312 4.88 -20.06 -7.08
N PRO A 313 4.88 -19.12 -6.11
CA PRO A 313 6.12 -18.54 -5.56
C PRO A 313 7.14 -19.55 -5.02
N SER A 314 6.70 -20.72 -4.53
CA SER A 314 7.61 -21.79 -4.10
C SER A 314 8.40 -22.43 -5.25
N LEU A 315 7.81 -22.56 -6.45
CA LEU A 315 8.51 -23.01 -7.65
C LEU A 315 9.43 -21.90 -8.18
N SER A 316 8.95 -20.64 -8.18
CA SER A 316 9.78 -19.47 -8.51
C SER A 316 11.03 -19.38 -7.63
N LYS A 317 10.90 -19.52 -6.30
CA LYS A 317 12.01 -19.48 -5.34
C LYS A 317 13.03 -20.58 -5.66
N LYS A 318 12.57 -21.82 -5.88
CA LYS A 318 13.44 -22.94 -6.24
C LYS A 318 14.21 -22.67 -7.55
N TYR A 319 13.53 -22.17 -8.58
CA TYR A 319 14.14 -21.85 -9.87
C TYR A 319 15.13 -20.69 -9.80
N LEU A 320 14.78 -19.61 -9.10
CA LEU A 320 15.63 -18.43 -8.97
C LEU A 320 16.86 -18.71 -8.11
N LEU A 321 16.73 -19.49 -7.02
CA LEU A 321 17.89 -19.95 -6.25
C LEU A 321 18.84 -20.80 -7.11
N ASP A 322 18.32 -21.75 -7.89
CA ASP A 322 19.12 -22.50 -8.86
C ASP A 322 19.80 -21.57 -9.89
N ALA A 323 19.09 -20.57 -10.42
CA ALA A 323 19.64 -19.56 -11.33
C ALA A 323 20.76 -18.70 -10.69
N THR A 324 20.74 -18.44 -9.38
CA THR A 324 21.88 -17.77 -8.70
C THR A 324 23.16 -18.63 -8.68
N THR A 325 23.04 -19.96 -8.78
CA THR A 325 24.21 -20.86 -8.90
C THR A 325 24.73 -20.98 -10.34
N LYS A 326 23.90 -20.58 -11.32
CA LYS A 326 24.16 -20.66 -12.77
C LYS A 326 24.59 -19.32 -13.39
N THR A 327 24.55 -18.22 -12.63
CA THR A 327 24.84 -16.86 -13.11
C THR A 327 25.84 -16.15 -12.19
N TYR A 328 26.61 -15.21 -12.74
CA TYR A 328 27.51 -14.35 -11.98
C TYR A 328 26.97 -12.92 -11.93
N GLN A 329 26.88 -12.35 -10.72
CA GLN A 329 26.46 -10.96 -10.46
C GLN A 329 25.15 -10.50 -11.15
N SER A 330 24.23 -11.43 -11.45
CA SER A 330 22.99 -11.09 -12.17
C SER A 330 22.01 -10.27 -11.33
N ARG A 331 21.85 -8.98 -11.68
CA ARG A 331 20.83 -8.11 -11.11
C ARG A 331 19.41 -8.61 -11.39
N ILE A 332 19.17 -9.17 -12.58
CA ILE A 332 17.87 -9.68 -13.03
C ILE A 332 17.40 -10.87 -12.18
N VAL A 333 18.30 -11.82 -11.88
CA VAL A 333 17.94 -12.96 -11.02
C VAL A 333 17.64 -12.49 -9.60
N LEU A 334 18.45 -11.58 -9.06
CA LEU A 334 18.26 -11.10 -7.69
C LEU A 334 16.99 -10.24 -7.53
N SER A 335 16.64 -9.37 -8.49
CA SER A 335 15.40 -8.57 -8.40
C SER A 335 14.16 -9.49 -8.36
N ASN A 336 14.08 -10.46 -9.27
CA ASN A 336 12.98 -11.43 -9.31
C ASN A 336 12.94 -12.35 -8.07
N LEU A 337 14.10 -12.67 -7.48
CA LEU A 337 14.18 -13.38 -6.21
C LEU A 337 13.64 -12.52 -5.05
N ILE A 338 13.95 -11.23 -5.01
CA ILE A 338 13.41 -10.29 -3.99
C ILE A 338 11.89 -10.22 -4.08
N TYR A 339 11.31 -10.03 -5.27
CA TYR A 339 9.85 -10.03 -5.46
C TYR A 339 9.23 -11.35 -4.96
N THR A 340 9.80 -12.49 -5.36
CA THR A 340 9.33 -13.82 -4.95
C THR A 340 9.40 -14.06 -3.44
N LEU A 341 10.47 -13.60 -2.77
CA LEU A 341 10.63 -13.72 -1.32
C LEU A 341 9.67 -12.80 -0.57
N ILE A 342 9.39 -11.61 -1.12
CA ILE A 342 8.37 -10.70 -0.58
C ILE A 342 6.97 -11.32 -0.69
N ASP A 343 6.64 -11.99 -1.80
CA ASP A 343 5.35 -12.70 -1.96
C ASP A 343 5.21 -13.90 -1.02
N LEU A 344 6.32 -14.55 -0.66
CA LEU A 344 6.38 -15.62 0.35
C LEU A 344 6.37 -15.10 1.80
N ASN A 345 6.51 -13.79 2.02
CA ASN A 345 6.75 -13.14 3.32
C ASN A 345 8.10 -13.48 3.99
N ASP A 346 9.08 -13.99 3.25
CA ASP A 346 10.45 -14.30 3.71
C ASP A 346 11.32 -13.02 3.77
N TYR A 347 10.95 -12.04 4.60
CA TYR A 347 11.53 -10.68 4.49
C TYR A 347 13.00 -10.58 4.91
N ASP A 348 13.48 -11.42 5.85
CA ASP A 348 14.90 -11.46 6.22
C ASP A 348 15.80 -11.88 5.04
N GLU A 349 15.35 -12.90 4.28
CA GLU A 349 16.07 -13.38 3.09
C GLU A 349 15.98 -12.34 1.96
N ALA A 350 14.80 -11.76 1.72
CA ALA A 350 14.60 -10.69 0.74
C ALA A 350 15.54 -9.49 1.00
N LEU A 351 15.70 -9.09 2.26
CA LEU A 351 16.58 -8.00 2.67
C LEU A 351 18.07 -8.34 2.45
N ALA A 352 18.49 -9.58 2.72
CA ALA A 352 19.87 -10.02 2.46
C ALA A 352 20.19 -10.08 0.95
N VAL A 353 19.24 -10.57 0.14
CA VAL A 353 19.33 -10.55 -1.32
C VAL A 353 19.35 -9.10 -1.83
N PHE A 354 18.54 -8.20 -1.27
CA PHE A 354 18.52 -6.79 -1.67
C PHE A 354 19.84 -6.07 -1.38
N LYS A 355 20.50 -6.29 -0.24
CA LYS A 355 21.86 -5.78 0.00
C LYS A 355 22.85 -6.24 -1.07
N THR A 356 22.78 -7.51 -1.45
CA THR A 356 23.62 -8.08 -2.52
C THR A 356 23.32 -7.45 -3.89
N TYR A 357 22.04 -7.18 -4.19
CA TYR A 357 21.60 -6.46 -5.39
C TYR A 357 22.14 -5.01 -5.44
N ILE A 358 22.17 -4.31 -4.30
CA ILE A 358 22.76 -2.96 -4.19
C ILE A 358 24.26 -3.00 -4.52
N ASP A 359 25.00 -3.95 -3.92
CA ASP A 359 26.44 -4.10 -4.17
C ASP A 359 26.74 -4.45 -5.64
N TYR A 360 25.92 -5.29 -6.27
CA TYR A 360 26.05 -5.60 -7.70
C TYR A 360 25.71 -4.39 -8.58
N SER A 361 24.70 -3.60 -8.21
CA SER A 361 24.33 -2.38 -8.93
C SER A 361 25.41 -1.30 -8.86
N LYS A 362 26.06 -1.14 -7.71
CA LYS A 362 27.21 -0.22 -7.54
C LYS A 362 28.41 -0.66 -8.38
N LYS A 363 28.78 -1.94 -8.32
CA LYS A 363 29.88 -2.51 -9.12
C LYS A 363 29.63 -2.44 -10.63
N ASP A 364 28.41 -2.72 -11.08
CA ASP A 364 28.03 -2.59 -12.50
C ASP A 364 28.16 -1.13 -12.97
N GLN A 365 27.72 -0.16 -12.15
CA GLN A 365 27.86 1.26 -12.45
C GLN A 365 29.34 1.72 -12.48
N GLU A 366 30.17 1.23 -11.55
CA GLU A 366 31.62 1.49 -11.52
C GLU A 366 32.33 0.95 -12.76
N LEU A 367 32.09 -0.32 -13.11
CA LEU A 367 32.68 -1.00 -14.27
C LEU A 367 32.23 -0.35 -15.59
N LYS A 368 30.96 0.07 -15.69
CA LYS A 368 30.42 0.79 -16.86
C LYS A 368 30.70 2.30 -16.81
N GLY A 369 31.67 2.76 -16.02
CA GLY A 369 32.20 4.12 -16.04
C GLY A 369 31.21 5.22 -15.66
N GLY A 370 30.15 4.86 -14.92
CA GLY A 370 29.04 5.72 -14.50
C GLY A 370 27.69 5.41 -15.15
N TYR A 371 27.65 4.66 -16.26
CA TYR A 371 26.40 4.30 -16.96
C TYR A 371 25.49 3.43 -16.09
N ILE A 372 24.18 3.68 -16.14
CA ILE A 372 23.16 2.93 -15.41
C ILE A 372 22.31 2.19 -16.43
N ASP A 373 22.38 0.88 -16.33
CA ASP A 373 21.73 -0.09 -17.19
C ASP A 373 20.41 -0.56 -16.55
N ASP A 374 19.31 -0.38 -17.28
CA ASP A 374 17.92 -0.50 -16.82
C ASP A 374 17.62 0.24 -15.49
N ILE A 375 17.60 1.57 -15.55
CA ILE A 375 17.33 2.44 -14.38
C ILE A 375 15.92 2.22 -13.80
N LEU A 376 14.92 1.91 -14.62
CA LEU A 376 13.55 1.68 -14.14
C LEU A 376 13.43 0.39 -13.33
N SER A 377 14.10 -0.69 -13.74
CA SER A 377 14.16 -1.93 -12.94
C SER A 377 14.81 -1.71 -11.56
N ILE A 378 15.85 -0.86 -11.50
CA ILE A 378 16.46 -0.44 -10.22
C ILE A 378 15.45 0.34 -9.37
N ILE A 379 14.83 1.38 -9.94
CA ILE A 379 13.86 2.21 -9.23
C ILE A 379 12.68 1.37 -8.71
N ASP A 380 12.13 0.46 -9.51
CA ASP A 380 11.03 -0.43 -9.12
C ASP A 380 11.42 -1.37 -7.97
N THR A 381 12.61 -1.98 -8.05
CA THR A 381 13.13 -2.88 -7.00
C THR A 381 13.31 -2.12 -5.69
N TYR A 382 13.96 -0.95 -5.71
CA TYR A 382 14.12 -0.10 -4.52
C TYR A 382 12.77 0.36 -3.95
N SER A 383 11.86 0.82 -4.81
CA SER A 383 10.53 1.31 -4.39
C SER A 383 9.71 0.21 -3.72
N THR A 384 9.78 -1.01 -4.25
CA THR A 384 9.10 -2.17 -3.68
C THR A 384 9.72 -2.56 -2.32
N CYS A 385 11.05 -2.62 -2.22
CA CYS A 385 11.75 -2.84 -0.96
C CYS A 385 11.41 -1.77 0.09
N VAL A 386 11.41 -0.49 -0.27
CA VAL A 386 11.05 0.62 0.63
C VAL A 386 9.61 0.50 1.12
N ILE A 387 8.65 0.17 0.25
CA ILE A 387 7.24 -0.01 0.65
C ILE A 387 7.06 -1.25 1.54
N HIS A 388 7.68 -2.38 1.20
CA HIS A 388 7.44 -3.66 1.89
C HIS A 388 8.23 -3.80 3.18
N PHE A 389 9.48 -3.35 3.24
CA PHE A 389 10.27 -3.39 4.47
C PHE A 389 9.87 -2.31 5.47
N ASN A 390 9.16 -1.24 5.05
CA ASN A 390 8.61 -0.21 5.95
C ASN A 390 7.91 -0.85 7.16
N PRO A 391 8.24 -0.46 8.42
CA PRO A 391 7.70 -1.11 9.60
C PRO A 391 6.17 -1.16 9.69
N LEU A 392 5.48 -0.18 9.08
CA LEU A 392 4.02 -0.17 8.93
C LEU A 392 3.45 -1.38 8.18
N LYS A 393 4.23 -2.00 7.29
CA LYS A 393 3.83 -3.15 6.45
C LYS A 393 4.56 -4.45 6.82
N SER A 394 5.71 -4.36 7.46
CA SER A 394 6.55 -5.53 7.81
C SER A 394 6.39 -6.05 9.25
N PHE A 395 5.91 -5.22 10.18
CA PHE A 395 5.76 -5.60 11.60
C PHE A 395 4.34 -5.43 12.18
N LYS A 396 3.41 -4.74 11.49
CA LYS A 396 2.06 -4.42 12.01
C LYS A 396 1.21 -5.66 12.33
N ASP A 397 0.97 -6.52 11.34
CA ASP A 397 -0.01 -7.61 11.49
C ASP A 397 0.64 -8.93 11.93
N HIS A 398 1.83 -9.23 11.42
CA HIS A 398 2.67 -10.36 11.79
C HIS A 398 4.16 -9.99 11.63
N LYS A 399 5.05 -10.64 12.40
CA LYS A 399 6.51 -10.52 12.23
C LYS A 399 6.98 -11.22 10.94
N LYS A 400 6.97 -10.49 9.82
CA LYS A 400 7.51 -10.98 8.53
C LYS A 400 9.05 -11.04 8.57
N PHE A 401 9.68 -10.15 9.32
CA PHE A 401 11.05 -10.31 9.79
C PHE A 401 11.06 -11.13 11.08
N GLN A 402 11.77 -12.25 11.07
CA GLN A 402 12.01 -13.14 12.20
C GLN A 402 13.33 -12.78 12.91
N TYR A 403 14.35 -12.36 12.16
CA TYR A 403 15.71 -12.12 12.69
C TYR A 403 16.08 -10.64 12.78
N ASN A 404 15.60 -9.78 11.88
CA ASN A 404 15.85 -8.34 11.93
C ASN A 404 14.80 -7.61 12.79
N HIS A 405 15.25 -6.61 13.56
CA HIS A 405 14.38 -5.74 14.37
C HIS A 405 14.01 -4.44 13.64
N ASP A 406 12.92 -3.82 14.07
CA ASP A 406 12.33 -2.62 13.46
C ASP A 406 13.32 -1.44 13.36
N SER A 407 14.07 -1.14 14.42
CA SER A 407 15.07 -0.07 14.46
C SER A 407 16.19 -0.27 13.44
N MET A 408 16.69 -1.51 13.30
CA MET A 408 17.70 -1.86 12.31
C MET A 408 17.16 -1.72 10.89
N VAL A 409 15.93 -2.18 10.64
CA VAL A 409 15.26 -2.04 9.34
C VAL A 409 15.03 -0.57 8.98
N SER A 410 14.64 0.28 9.94
CA SER A 410 14.48 1.72 9.75
C SER A 410 15.79 2.42 9.37
N GLU A 411 16.91 2.08 10.03
CA GLU A 411 18.23 2.62 9.69
C GLU A 411 18.68 2.22 8.27
N MET A 412 18.39 0.98 7.84
CA MET A 412 18.66 0.52 6.48
C MET A 412 17.75 1.21 5.44
N LEU A 413 16.46 1.38 5.75
CA LEU A 413 15.51 2.11 4.90
C LEU A 413 15.96 3.55 4.63
N LYS A 414 16.54 4.22 5.63
CA LYS A 414 17.13 5.55 5.46
C LYS A 414 18.18 5.59 4.35
N GLN A 415 19.06 4.58 4.28
CA GLN A 415 20.08 4.45 3.24
C GLN A 415 19.43 4.17 1.88
N PHE A 416 18.47 3.23 1.83
CA PHE A 416 17.76 2.87 0.60
C PHE A 416 16.98 4.04 -0.01
N VAL A 417 16.36 4.89 0.82
CA VAL A 417 15.63 6.09 0.37
C VAL A 417 16.57 7.15 -0.18
N VAL A 418 17.77 7.34 0.41
CA VAL A 418 18.79 8.25 -0.13
C VAL A 418 19.30 7.77 -1.49
N GLU A 419 19.56 6.47 -1.64
CA GLU A 419 20.00 5.90 -2.92
C GLU A 419 18.88 5.95 -3.99
N LEU A 420 17.63 5.64 -3.62
CA LEU A 420 16.46 5.79 -4.50
C LEU A 420 16.28 7.24 -4.97
N LEU A 421 16.39 8.23 -4.08
CA LEU A 421 16.40 9.66 -4.45
C LEU A 421 17.53 10.00 -5.44
N GLY A 422 18.69 9.36 -5.30
CA GLY A 422 19.80 9.48 -6.25
C GLY A 422 19.47 8.93 -7.64
N TYR A 423 18.78 7.79 -7.74
CA TYR A 423 18.30 7.26 -9.01
C TYR A 423 17.16 8.10 -9.62
N MET A 424 16.23 8.60 -8.79
CA MET A 424 15.14 9.47 -9.25
C MET A 424 15.65 10.80 -9.83
N LYS A 425 16.67 11.42 -9.23
CA LYS A 425 17.33 12.61 -9.79
C LYS A 425 18.04 12.34 -11.12
N LYS A 426 18.75 11.21 -11.22
CA LYS A 426 19.36 10.80 -12.49
C LYS A 426 18.29 10.54 -13.56
N LEU A 427 17.15 9.94 -13.20
CA LEU A 427 16.04 9.80 -14.15
C LEU A 427 15.51 11.18 -14.57
N GLU A 428 15.30 12.09 -13.62
CA GLU A 428 14.85 13.47 -13.89
C GLU A 428 15.76 14.21 -14.88
N GLU A 429 17.08 14.07 -14.77
CA GLU A 429 18.08 14.61 -15.70
C GLU A 429 18.03 13.98 -17.12
N LEU A 430 17.54 12.74 -17.25
CA LEU A 430 17.55 11.97 -18.51
C LEU A 430 16.31 12.15 -19.38
N ILE A 431 15.16 12.42 -18.75
CA ILE A 431 13.87 12.65 -19.43
C ILE A 431 13.34 14.08 -19.22
N ASP A 432 14.20 14.98 -18.75
CA ASP A 432 13.89 16.37 -18.42
C ASP A 432 12.59 16.50 -17.62
N LEU A 433 12.42 15.73 -16.53
CA LEU A 433 11.23 15.88 -15.67
C LEU A 433 11.27 17.23 -14.94
N SER A 434 10.11 17.64 -14.41
CA SER A 434 9.99 18.77 -13.50
C SER A 434 8.93 18.50 -12.44
N TYR A 435 9.22 19.02 -11.25
CA TYR A 435 8.37 19.01 -10.08
C TYR A 435 8.11 20.45 -9.61
N ASP A 436 7.42 20.61 -8.48
CA ASP A 436 7.40 21.89 -7.78
C ASP A 436 8.67 22.05 -6.95
N ASP A 437 9.62 22.79 -7.53
CA ASP A 437 10.80 23.28 -6.84
C ASP A 437 10.55 24.61 -6.13
N ASP A 438 11.30 24.83 -5.06
CA ASP A 438 11.24 26.03 -4.21
C ASP A 438 11.51 27.34 -4.98
N ASN A 439 12.11 27.25 -6.18
CA ASN A 439 12.36 28.36 -7.09
C ASN A 439 11.08 28.93 -7.73
N HIS A 440 9.99 28.16 -7.83
CA HIS A 440 8.68 28.63 -8.31
C HIS A 440 7.83 29.23 -7.18
N ALA A 441 8.43 30.16 -6.42
CA ALA A 441 7.89 30.69 -5.16
C ALA A 441 6.55 31.45 -5.27
N SER A 442 6.05 31.75 -6.47
CA SER A 442 4.83 32.51 -6.71
C SER A 442 3.53 31.73 -6.51
N ASP A 443 3.55 30.39 -6.57
CA ASP A 443 2.33 29.58 -6.49
C ASP A 443 2.50 28.35 -5.58
N ARG A 444 2.49 28.58 -4.26
CA ARG A 444 2.51 27.53 -3.22
C ARG A 444 1.20 26.72 -3.14
N ASN A 445 0.47 26.58 -4.23
CA ASN A 445 -0.79 25.84 -4.29
C ASN A 445 -0.52 24.32 -4.08
N PRO A 446 -1.08 23.67 -3.04
CA PRO A 446 -0.91 22.24 -2.84
C PRO A 446 -1.47 21.39 -3.99
N LEU A 447 -2.42 21.94 -4.75
CA LEU A 447 -3.11 21.28 -5.87
C LEU A 447 -2.63 21.76 -7.25
N SER A 448 -1.45 22.39 -7.34
CA SER A 448 -0.88 22.90 -8.60
C SER A 448 -0.90 21.87 -9.74
N PHE A 449 -0.67 20.59 -9.45
CA PHE A 449 -0.71 19.47 -10.41
C PHE A 449 -2.08 19.27 -11.11
N LEU A 450 -3.18 19.77 -10.54
CA LEU A 450 -4.51 19.75 -11.18
C LEU A 450 -4.70 20.88 -12.21
N TYR A 451 -3.88 21.92 -12.16
CA TYR A 451 -4.05 23.16 -12.93
C TYR A 451 -2.88 23.46 -13.88
N ARG A 452 -1.68 22.94 -13.59
CA ARG A 452 -0.46 23.08 -14.38
C ARG A 452 -0.02 21.72 -14.90
N LYS A 453 0.13 21.58 -16.22
CA LYS A 453 0.74 20.41 -16.85
C LYS A 453 2.26 20.58 -16.84
N TYR A 454 2.92 19.97 -15.85
CA TYR A 454 4.38 20.11 -15.62
C TYR A 454 5.20 19.49 -16.75
N ASN A 455 4.87 18.27 -17.12
CA ASN A 455 5.68 17.43 -18.00
C ASN A 455 4.97 17.27 -19.34
N MET A 456 4.83 18.39 -20.07
CA MET A 456 4.24 18.45 -21.42
C MET A 456 4.92 17.51 -22.44
N ASN A 457 6.17 17.15 -22.16
CA ASN A 457 7.02 16.30 -22.97
C ASN A 457 6.76 14.79 -22.77
N ILE A 458 5.87 14.44 -21.84
CA ILE A 458 5.33 13.09 -21.65
C ILE A 458 3.92 13.07 -22.23
N LEU A 459 3.74 12.25 -23.27
CA LEU A 459 2.43 12.04 -23.92
C LEU A 459 1.75 10.73 -23.47
N GLN A 460 2.48 9.86 -22.76
CA GLN A 460 1.95 8.60 -22.23
C GLN A 460 0.80 8.81 -21.25
N SER A 461 -0.14 7.86 -21.23
CA SER A 461 -1.30 7.93 -20.32
C SER A 461 -0.93 7.74 -18.84
N ASP A 462 -1.76 8.29 -17.95
CA ASP A 462 -1.68 8.12 -16.48
C ASP A 462 -1.68 6.64 -16.03
N ASN A 463 -2.18 5.72 -16.86
CA ASN A 463 -2.24 4.28 -16.59
C ASN A 463 -1.06 3.51 -17.22
N SER A 464 -0.11 4.19 -17.86
CA SER A 464 1.09 3.54 -18.40
C SER A 464 2.02 3.10 -17.26
N GLN A 465 2.61 1.93 -17.41
CA GLN A 465 3.46 1.30 -16.37
C GLN A 465 4.66 2.18 -16.00
N PHE A 466 5.20 2.91 -16.97
CA PHE A 466 6.26 3.91 -16.77
C PHE A 466 5.84 5.01 -15.77
N ILE A 467 4.64 5.57 -15.96
CA ILE A 467 4.07 6.62 -15.11
C ILE A 467 3.65 6.08 -13.75
N GLU A 468 3.09 4.87 -13.69
CA GLU A 468 2.81 4.17 -12.43
C GLU A 468 4.07 3.89 -11.62
N LEU A 469 5.17 3.47 -12.26
CA LEU A 469 6.45 3.15 -11.62
C LEU A 469 7.11 4.40 -11.02
N ILE A 470 7.18 5.51 -11.77
CA ILE A 470 7.73 6.78 -11.28
C ILE A 470 6.86 7.32 -10.14
N SER A 471 5.54 7.22 -10.25
CA SER A 471 4.60 7.63 -9.19
C SER A 471 4.77 6.75 -7.93
N LYS A 472 4.88 5.42 -8.09
CA LYS A 472 5.16 4.45 -7.03
C LYS A 472 6.46 4.76 -6.30
N ALA A 473 7.50 5.20 -7.00
CA ALA A 473 8.78 5.55 -6.39
C ALA A 473 8.69 6.79 -5.49
N TRP A 474 8.05 7.85 -5.96
CA TRP A 474 7.78 9.03 -5.13
C TRP A 474 6.86 8.72 -3.95
N TYR A 475 5.83 7.89 -4.16
CA TYR A 475 4.96 7.42 -3.08
C TYR A 475 5.74 6.60 -2.05
N ALA A 476 6.65 5.70 -2.46
CA ALA A 476 7.47 4.90 -1.56
C ALA A 476 8.32 5.77 -0.62
N ILE A 477 8.94 6.82 -1.17
CA ILE A 477 9.72 7.80 -0.39
C ILE A 477 8.79 8.55 0.60
N GLY A 478 7.62 9.03 0.13
CA GLY A 478 6.64 9.68 1.00
C GLY A 478 6.13 8.77 2.12
N TYR A 479 5.92 7.49 1.84
CA TYR A 479 5.44 6.49 2.80
C TYR A 479 6.49 6.17 3.89
N TYR A 480 7.79 6.24 3.55
CA TYR A 480 8.86 6.21 4.55
C TYR A 480 8.84 7.44 5.47
N TYR A 481 8.73 8.66 4.93
CA TYR A 481 8.61 9.87 5.77
C TYR A 481 7.29 9.90 6.58
N TYR A 482 6.23 9.27 6.09
CA TYR A 482 4.97 9.09 6.82
C TYR A 482 5.14 8.19 8.04
N TYR A 483 5.96 7.14 7.93
CA TYR A 483 6.37 6.35 9.09
C TYR A 483 7.19 7.20 10.09
N LEU A 484 8.20 7.93 9.64
CA LEU A 484 9.03 8.78 10.52
C LEU A 484 8.22 9.86 11.25
N ALA A 485 7.26 10.50 10.57
CA ALA A 485 6.37 11.51 11.14
C ALA A 485 5.41 10.97 12.22
N ASN A 486 5.15 9.65 12.22
CA ASN A 486 4.24 9.03 13.19
C ASN A 486 4.96 8.25 14.30
N PHE A 487 6.20 7.76 14.10
CA PHE A 487 6.84 6.84 15.05
C PHE A 487 8.29 7.17 15.43
N GLU A 488 9.01 8.01 14.69
CA GLU A 488 10.45 8.30 14.94
C GLU A 488 10.77 9.79 15.09
N SER A 489 9.76 10.64 15.29
CA SER A 489 9.95 12.09 15.44
C SER A 489 10.24 12.46 16.91
N SER A 490 11.52 12.70 17.22
CA SER A 490 11.97 13.04 18.58
C SER A 490 11.70 14.48 19.03
N ASN A 491 11.27 15.37 18.13
CA ASN A 491 10.84 16.73 18.45
C ASN A 491 9.96 17.33 17.34
N GLN A 492 9.22 18.38 17.68
CA GLN A 492 8.31 19.09 16.78
C GLN A 492 8.98 19.67 15.51
N SER A 493 10.28 20.02 15.56
CA SER A 493 10.98 20.53 14.37
C SER A 493 11.27 19.42 13.35
N LEU A 494 11.67 18.24 13.83
CA LEU A 494 11.89 17.06 13.01
C LEU A 494 10.56 16.51 12.48
N LEU A 495 9.51 16.52 13.31
CA LEU A 495 8.14 16.23 12.91
C LEU A 495 7.71 17.10 11.72
N ASN A 496 7.78 18.42 11.86
CA ASN A 496 7.42 19.35 10.79
C ASN A 496 8.25 19.15 9.51
N ALA A 497 9.55 18.84 9.64
CA ALA A 497 10.40 18.52 8.50
C ALA A 497 9.94 17.22 7.79
N ASN A 498 9.65 16.16 8.54
CA ASN A 498 9.13 14.91 8.00
C ASN A 498 7.77 15.10 7.32
N VAL A 499 6.83 15.84 7.94
CA VAL A 499 5.51 16.16 7.36
C VAL A 499 5.64 16.92 6.03
N ASN A 500 6.53 17.92 5.97
CA ASN A 500 6.80 18.64 4.72
C ASN A 500 7.36 17.72 3.62
N LEU A 501 8.19 16.73 3.97
CA LEU A 501 8.70 15.74 3.03
C LEU A 501 7.61 14.75 2.57
N VAL A 502 6.69 14.33 3.45
CA VAL A 502 5.51 13.54 3.04
C VAL A 502 4.69 14.31 2.01
N LEU A 503 4.33 15.57 2.31
CA LEU A 503 3.56 16.41 1.39
C LEU A 503 4.29 16.62 0.05
N LYS A 504 5.62 16.87 0.07
CA LYS A 504 6.42 17.04 -1.14
C LYS A 504 6.42 15.77 -2.00
N TYR A 505 6.72 14.61 -1.43
CA TYR A 505 6.86 13.39 -2.23
C TYR A 505 5.53 12.77 -2.66
N TYR A 506 4.47 12.86 -1.85
CA TYR A 506 3.11 12.53 -2.31
C TYR A 506 2.63 13.49 -3.41
N LYS A 507 2.97 14.79 -3.34
CA LYS A 507 2.69 15.71 -4.45
C LYS A 507 3.48 15.36 -5.71
N ASN A 508 4.77 15.00 -5.59
CA ASN A 508 5.59 14.59 -6.73
C ASN A 508 5.04 13.33 -7.44
N SER A 509 4.48 12.37 -6.70
CA SER A 509 3.85 11.19 -7.32
C SER A 509 2.63 11.57 -8.18
N LEU A 510 1.88 12.59 -7.75
CA LEU A 510 0.69 13.13 -8.44
C LEU A 510 1.02 14.16 -9.54
N ILE A 511 2.18 14.80 -9.51
CA ILE A 511 2.69 15.64 -10.62
C ILE A 511 2.96 14.78 -11.87
N VAL A 512 3.40 13.53 -11.68
CA VAL A 512 3.66 12.59 -12.77
C VAL A 512 2.40 11.78 -13.12
N ASN A 513 1.66 11.32 -12.11
CA ASN A 513 0.42 10.56 -12.30
C ASN A 513 -0.77 11.27 -11.65
N SER A 514 -1.36 12.21 -12.38
CA SER A 514 -2.37 13.12 -11.84
C SER A 514 -3.71 12.46 -11.51
N THR A 515 -4.05 11.37 -12.20
CA THR A 515 -5.37 10.73 -12.06
C THR A 515 -5.37 9.21 -12.02
N GLY A 516 -4.27 8.51 -12.30
CA GLY A 516 -4.26 7.05 -12.49
C GLY A 516 -4.50 6.23 -11.22
N ASN A 517 -3.97 6.68 -10.07
CA ASN A 517 -4.01 5.91 -8.82
C ASN A 517 -4.86 6.58 -7.71
N VAL A 518 -6.02 5.99 -7.42
CA VAL A 518 -6.98 6.44 -6.38
C VAL A 518 -6.35 6.45 -4.98
N PHE A 519 -5.51 5.46 -4.68
CA PHE A 519 -4.90 5.31 -3.35
C PHE A 519 -3.85 6.39 -3.09
N TYR A 520 -3.05 6.78 -4.09
CA TYR A 520 -2.11 7.90 -3.95
C TYR A 520 -2.83 9.24 -3.80
N LEU A 521 -3.90 9.46 -4.59
CA LEU A 521 -4.75 10.64 -4.47
C LEU A 521 -5.40 10.75 -3.08
N PHE A 522 -5.95 9.63 -2.56
CA PHE A 522 -6.53 9.57 -1.21
C PHE A 522 -5.48 9.79 -0.12
N SER A 523 -4.31 9.14 -0.20
CA SER A 523 -3.21 9.34 0.77
C SER A 523 -2.72 10.79 0.81
N TYR A 524 -2.68 11.48 -0.33
CA TYR A 524 -2.34 12.90 -0.36
C TYR A 524 -3.46 13.80 0.20
N ALA A 525 -4.73 13.51 -0.09
CA ALA A 525 -5.86 14.21 0.54
C ALA A 525 -5.83 14.05 2.07
N LEU A 526 -5.65 12.82 2.54
CA LEU A 526 -5.52 12.51 3.96
C LEU A 526 -4.33 13.25 4.62
N ALA A 527 -3.17 13.30 3.95
CA ALA A 527 -2.02 14.07 4.40
C ALA A 527 -2.33 15.58 4.48
N LEU A 528 -3.01 16.16 3.47
CA LEU A 528 -3.42 17.56 3.49
C LEU A 528 -4.41 17.88 4.62
N ALA A 529 -5.37 17.00 4.88
CA ALA A 529 -6.32 17.15 5.99
C ALA A 529 -5.57 17.21 7.34
N ASN A 530 -4.65 16.26 7.57
CA ASN A 530 -3.84 16.19 8.79
C ASN A 530 -2.72 17.26 8.87
N SER A 531 -2.52 18.05 7.82
CA SER A 531 -1.67 19.25 7.83
C SER A 531 -2.46 20.55 8.02
N GLY A 532 -3.77 20.50 8.30
CA GLY A 532 -4.64 21.68 8.40
C GLY A 532 -4.96 22.35 7.06
N SER A 533 -4.57 21.74 5.93
CA SER A 533 -4.85 22.25 4.57
C SER A 533 -6.26 21.85 4.09
N LEU A 534 -7.25 22.00 4.96
CA LEU A 534 -8.61 21.46 4.80
C LEU A 534 -9.27 21.85 3.47
N LYS A 535 -9.17 23.13 3.07
CA LYS A 535 -9.79 23.64 1.82
C LYS A 535 -9.19 23.01 0.55
N SER A 536 -7.90 22.67 0.58
CA SER A 536 -7.23 21.94 -0.51
C SER A 536 -7.62 20.47 -0.50
N SER A 537 -7.66 19.84 0.68
CA SER A 537 -8.15 18.46 0.81
C SER A 537 -9.58 18.30 0.30
N LEU A 538 -10.49 19.21 0.66
CA LEU A 538 -11.89 19.18 0.23
C LEU A 538 -12.04 19.24 -1.29
N LYS A 539 -11.27 20.13 -1.95
CA LYS A 539 -11.23 20.23 -3.43
C LYS A 539 -10.71 18.93 -4.06
N LEU A 540 -9.67 18.33 -3.48
CA LEU A 540 -9.10 17.07 -3.97
C LEU A 540 -10.08 15.90 -3.80
N CYS A 541 -10.77 15.78 -2.66
CA CYS A 541 -11.82 14.78 -2.48
C CYS A 541 -12.94 14.92 -3.52
N LYS A 542 -13.41 16.14 -3.80
CA LYS A 542 -14.40 16.40 -4.87
C LYS A 542 -13.88 16.01 -6.26
N PHE A 543 -12.59 16.23 -6.54
CA PHE A 543 -11.96 15.79 -7.79
C PHE A 543 -11.87 14.26 -7.91
N ILE A 544 -11.41 13.57 -6.86
CA ILE A 544 -11.32 12.10 -6.81
C ILE A 544 -12.69 11.49 -7.08
N LEU A 545 -13.73 11.92 -6.38
CA LEU A 545 -15.08 11.36 -6.51
C LEU A 545 -15.73 11.61 -7.87
N LYS A 546 -15.30 12.62 -8.63
CA LYS A 546 -15.73 12.84 -10.01
C LYS A 546 -15.22 11.73 -10.97
N LYS A 547 -14.04 11.16 -10.71
CA LYS A 547 -13.45 10.07 -11.50
C LYS A 547 -13.72 8.68 -10.87
N TYR A 548 -13.80 8.61 -9.55
CA TYR A 548 -13.89 7.38 -8.75
C TYR A 548 -15.04 7.47 -7.73
N PRO A 549 -16.31 7.45 -8.17
CA PRO A 549 -17.48 7.59 -7.29
C PRO A 549 -17.66 6.41 -6.32
N GLU A 550 -17.05 5.25 -6.62
CA GLU A 550 -17.08 4.03 -5.79
C GLU A 550 -16.03 4.07 -4.63
N SER A 551 -15.27 5.18 -4.47
CA SER A 551 -14.27 5.33 -3.38
C SER A 551 -14.90 5.76 -2.05
N PHE A 552 -15.37 4.79 -1.27
CA PHE A 552 -16.05 5.03 0.02
C PHE A 552 -15.15 5.71 1.08
N LYS A 553 -13.85 5.34 1.16
CA LYS A 553 -12.83 6.10 1.91
C LYS A 553 -12.84 7.60 1.61
N THR A 554 -12.92 7.98 0.33
CA THR A 554 -12.92 9.40 -0.08
C THR A 554 -14.23 10.10 0.27
N TRP A 555 -15.38 9.42 0.13
CA TRP A 555 -16.66 9.94 0.62
C TRP A 555 -16.64 10.21 2.13
N ASN A 556 -16.07 9.29 2.91
CA ASN A 556 -15.97 9.44 4.36
C ASN A 556 -15.11 10.68 4.72
N LEU A 557 -13.91 10.78 4.13
CA LEU A 557 -13.02 11.93 4.34
C LEU A 557 -13.66 13.26 3.90
N LEU A 558 -14.40 13.28 2.78
CA LEU A 558 -15.14 14.48 2.35
C LEU A 558 -16.16 14.94 3.40
N VAL A 559 -16.94 14.01 3.98
CA VAL A 559 -17.94 14.34 5.00
C VAL A 559 -17.28 14.85 6.28
N LEU A 560 -16.19 14.21 6.73
CA LEU A 560 -15.43 14.69 7.90
C LEU A 560 -14.89 16.11 7.66
N LEU A 561 -14.34 16.39 6.48
CA LEU A 561 -13.86 17.73 6.11
C LEU A 561 -14.98 18.77 6.08
N LEU A 562 -16.18 18.43 5.58
CA LEU A 562 -17.33 19.33 5.65
C LEU A 562 -17.71 19.62 7.10
N THR A 563 -17.72 18.62 8.00
CA THR A 563 -18.02 18.87 9.42
C THR A 563 -17.00 19.77 10.12
N SER A 564 -15.72 19.73 9.75
CA SER A 564 -14.73 20.66 10.30
C SER A 564 -14.92 22.12 9.88
N PHE A 565 -15.74 22.40 8.85
CA PHE A 565 -16.11 23.79 8.47
C PHE A 565 -17.46 24.24 9.06
N ASP A 566 -18.27 23.33 9.61
CA ASP A 566 -19.58 23.70 10.17
C ASP A 566 -19.44 24.50 11.48
N ASN A 567 -18.32 24.38 12.19
CA ASN A 567 -18.00 25.18 13.39
C ASN A 567 -17.88 26.69 13.07
N ASP A 568 -17.37 27.06 11.89
CA ASP A 568 -17.29 28.46 11.42
C ASP A 568 -18.66 29.06 11.07
N ASN A 569 -19.69 28.22 10.82
CA ASN A 569 -20.94 28.62 10.16
C ASN A 569 -22.11 28.92 11.11
N ALA A 570 -21.83 29.34 12.36
CA ALA A 570 -22.86 29.76 13.31
C ALA A 570 -23.77 30.91 12.82
N ASP A 571 -23.30 31.72 11.86
CA ASP A 571 -23.98 32.93 11.36
C ASP A 571 -24.67 32.80 9.99
N VAL A 572 -24.64 31.64 9.31
CA VAL A 572 -25.21 31.52 7.95
C VAL A 572 -26.70 31.15 7.97
N VAL A 573 -27.50 32.03 8.57
CA VAL A 573 -28.91 32.22 8.14
C VAL A 573 -28.93 33.37 7.13
N LYS A 574 -28.41 33.12 5.92
CA LYS A 574 -28.60 34.00 4.76
C LYS A 574 -29.05 33.16 3.57
N PRO A 575 -30.07 33.62 2.80
CA PRO A 575 -30.61 32.85 1.69
C PRO A 575 -29.57 32.70 0.58
N ALA A 576 -29.49 31.50 0.01
CA ALA A 576 -28.51 31.16 -1.02
C ALA A 576 -28.66 32.07 -2.26
N THR A 577 -27.61 32.83 -2.57
CA THR A 577 -27.49 33.54 -3.85
C THR A 577 -26.56 32.79 -4.79
N ASN A 578 -27.17 32.01 -5.69
CA ASN A 578 -26.70 31.70 -7.05
C ASN A 578 -25.23 31.29 -7.25
N PHE A 579 -24.77 30.17 -6.69
CA PHE A 579 -23.56 29.46 -7.18
C PHE A 579 -23.61 27.93 -7.05
N ASP A 580 -24.77 27.31 -7.33
CA ASP A 580 -24.90 25.85 -7.46
C ASP A 580 -25.42 25.47 -8.86
N ASN A 581 -24.50 25.09 -9.76
CA ASN A 581 -24.79 24.35 -10.99
C ASN A 581 -23.47 23.83 -11.64
N ILE A 582 -22.69 23.02 -10.93
CA ILE A 582 -21.51 22.33 -11.48
C ILE A 582 -21.44 20.86 -11.00
N LEU A 583 -22.50 20.09 -11.26
CA LEU A 583 -22.46 18.62 -11.39
C LEU A 583 -23.56 18.20 -12.39
N PRO A 584 -23.28 17.33 -13.38
CA PRO A 584 -24.32 16.86 -14.30
C PRO A 584 -25.39 16.03 -13.59
N SER A 585 -26.63 16.16 -14.06
CA SER A 585 -27.82 15.43 -13.60
C SER A 585 -27.79 13.92 -13.90
N ASP A 586 -26.87 13.46 -14.72
CA ASP A 586 -27.04 12.23 -15.52
C ASP A 586 -26.48 10.97 -14.84
N LEU A 587 -26.33 10.98 -13.51
CA LEU A 587 -25.90 9.83 -12.70
C LEU A 587 -27.06 9.08 -12.02
N THR A 588 -28.31 9.47 -12.29
CA THR A 588 -29.51 8.71 -11.88
C THR A 588 -30.40 8.44 -13.09
N ASN A 589 -30.22 7.29 -13.74
CA ASN A 589 -31.24 6.77 -14.66
C ASN A 589 -32.54 6.56 -13.88
N GLY A 590 -33.64 7.04 -14.45
CA GLY A 590 -34.83 7.41 -13.68
C GLY A 590 -35.61 6.25 -13.07
N ASN A 591 -36.18 6.52 -11.89
CA ASN A 591 -37.55 6.15 -11.50
C ASN A 591 -37.93 6.82 -10.17
N SER A 592 -38.01 8.15 -10.17
CA SER A 592 -38.80 8.87 -9.16
C SER A 592 -40.28 8.70 -9.53
N ILE A 593 -40.98 7.84 -8.80
CA ILE A 593 -42.43 7.63 -8.95
C ILE A 593 -43.15 8.82 -8.32
N ASP A 594 -43.21 9.95 -9.04
CA ASP A 594 -44.11 11.06 -8.72
C ASP A 594 -45.52 10.70 -9.20
N GLY A 595 -46.30 10.16 -8.29
CA GLY A 595 -47.59 9.55 -8.60
C GLY A 595 -48.55 9.46 -7.42
N GLN A 596 -48.58 10.48 -6.54
CA GLN A 596 -49.68 10.61 -5.58
C GLN A 596 -50.34 11.99 -5.65
N THR A 597 -51.65 11.92 -5.91
CA THR A 597 -52.60 13.01 -6.10
C THR A 597 -52.63 13.99 -4.94
N THR A 598 -52.52 15.28 -5.27
CA THR A 598 -52.88 16.39 -4.37
C THR A 598 -54.35 16.33 -3.98
N GLN A 599 -54.64 16.13 -2.69
CA GLN A 599 -55.82 16.75 -2.08
C GLN A 599 -55.39 18.10 -1.50
N GLN A 600 -56.13 19.15 -1.86
CA GLN A 600 -55.87 20.52 -1.42
C GLN A 600 -56.61 20.78 -0.12
N ASP A 601 -55.88 21.05 0.97
CA ASP A 601 -56.44 21.66 2.17
C ASP A 601 -56.23 23.20 2.11
N PRO A 602 -57.29 24.02 2.16
CA PRO A 602 -57.22 25.45 1.87
C PRO A 602 -56.89 26.32 3.10
N ASN A 603 -55.98 25.89 3.98
CA ASN A 603 -55.47 26.71 5.08
C ASN A 603 -53.95 26.58 5.21
N GLY A 604 -53.25 27.52 4.58
CA GLY A 604 -51.80 27.46 4.42
C GLY A 604 -51.02 27.84 5.68
N TYR A 605 -50.36 26.85 6.28
CA TYR A 605 -49.06 27.03 6.93
C TYR A 605 -48.21 25.78 6.72
N VAL A 606 -47.55 25.69 5.56
CA VAL A 606 -46.50 24.68 5.35
C VAL A 606 -45.24 25.21 6.02
N ALA A 607 -44.93 24.67 7.20
CA ALA A 607 -43.64 24.91 7.82
C ALA A 607 -42.53 24.48 6.84
N PRO A 608 -41.49 25.31 6.60
CA PRO A 608 -40.43 24.93 5.68
C PRO A 608 -39.78 23.66 6.21
N ARG A 609 -39.76 22.59 5.40
CA ARG A 609 -38.96 21.39 5.72
C ARG A 609 -37.54 21.87 5.98
N PRO A 610 -36.92 21.54 7.14
CA PRO A 610 -35.56 21.98 7.42
C PRO A 610 -34.65 21.50 6.30
N GLN A 611 -33.95 22.44 5.66
CA GLN A 611 -32.98 22.11 4.64
C GLN A 611 -31.85 21.32 5.31
N MET A 612 -31.79 20.00 5.05
CA MET A 612 -30.74 19.10 5.55
C MET A 612 -29.36 19.74 5.38
N ARG A 613 -28.47 19.61 6.37
CA ARG A 613 -27.14 20.25 6.31
C ARG A 613 -26.28 19.62 5.20
N GLU A 614 -25.24 20.31 4.73
CA GLU A 614 -24.38 19.74 3.68
C GLU A 614 -23.78 18.37 4.07
N PRO A 615 -23.13 18.18 5.23
CA PRO A 615 -22.56 16.87 5.60
C PRO A 615 -23.61 15.75 5.58
N GLU A 616 -24.82 16.03 6.05
CA GLU A 616 -25.97 15.13 6.08
C GLU A 616 -26.43 14.73 4.65
N ARG A 617 -26.51 15.69 3.72
CA ARG A 617 -26.81 15.41 2.31
C ARG A 617 -25.71 14.58 1.64
N PHE A 618 -24.44 14.91 1.90
CA PHE A 618 -23.30 14.21 1.29
C PHE A 618 -23.14 12.78 1.81
N ILE A 619 -23.32 12.53 3.12
CA ILE A 619 -23.25 11.16 3.67
C ILE A 619 -24.44 10.29 3.21
N ASN A 620 -25.65 10.86 3.11
CA ASN A 620 -26.81 10.13 2.60
C ASN A 620 -26.65 9.78 1.12
N LYS A 621 -26.05 10.66 0.30
CA LYS A 621 -25.65 10.33 -1.08
C LYS A 621 -24.62 9.20 -1.13
N ALA A 622 -23.59 9.23 -0.29
CA ALA A 622 -22.57 8.19 -0.22
C ALA A 622 -23.18 6.82 0.15
N LEU A 623 -24.07 6.79 1.14
CA LEU A 623 -24.78 5.57 1.55
C LEU A 623 -25.69 5.04 0.43
N ASN A 624 -26.42 5.90 -0.28
CA ASN A 624 -27.23 5.48 -1.43
C ASN A 624 -26.38 4.87 -2.55
N ILE A 625 -25.22 5.48 -2.87
CA ILE A 625 -24.26 4.92 -3.83
C ILE A 625 -23.73 3.57 -3.34
N SER A 626 -23.44 3.42 -2.04
CA SER A 626 -22.98 2.15 -1.47
C SER A 626 -24.04 1.05 -1.56
N GLY A 627 -25.32 1.37 -1.34
CA GLY A 627 -26.43 0.42 -1.49
C GLY A 627 -26.57 -0.05 -2.94
N LEU A 628 -26.53 0.86 -3.91
CA LEU A 628 -26.53 0.51 -5.34
C LEU A 628 -25.32 -0.35 -5.73
N TYR A 629 -24.14 -0.07 -5.18
CA TYR A 629 -22.92 -0.85 -5.40
C TYR A 629 -23.06 -2.28 -4.84
N VAL A 630 -23.54 -2.43 -3.59
CA VAL A 630 -23.82 -3.73 -2.97
C VAL A 630 -24.85 -4.52 -3.78
N MET A 631 -25.95 -3.90 -4.21
CA MET A 631 -26.97 -4.55 -5.04
C MET A 631 -26.41 -5.03 -6.39
N LYS A 632 -25.63 -4.20 -7.08
CA LYS A 632 -24.97 -4.51 -8.36
C LYS A 632 -23.96 -5.66 -8.24
N HIS A 633 -23.26 -5.76 -7.11
CA HIS A 633 -22.35 -6.88 -6.81
C HIS A 633 -23.10 -8.17 -6.48
N LYS A 634 -24.16 -8.11 -5.67
CA LYS A 634 -25.06 -9.25 -5.39
C LYS A 634 -25.71 -9.79 -6.69
N GLN A 635 -26.17 -8.91 -7.59
CA GLN A 635 -26.73 -9.29 -8.90
C GLN A 635 -25.73 -9.96 -9.84
N ARG A 636 -24.43 -9.75 -9.64
CA ARG A 636 -23.34 -10.33 -10.47
C ARG A 636 -22.69 -11.56 -9.83
N ASP A 637 -23.15 -11.98 -8.65
CA ASP A 637 -22.53 -13.01 -7.81
C ASP A 637 -21.04 -12.73 -7.48
N ILE A 638 -20.67 -11.43 -7.37
CA ILE A 638 -19.31 -11.00 -7.04
C ILE A 638 -19.24 -10.62 -5.56
N LYS A 639 -18.57 -11.45 -4.76
CA LYS A 639 -18.36 -11.18 -3.33
C LYS A 639 -17.55 -9.90 -3.12
N LEU A 640 -18.04 -9.04 -2.22
CA LEU A 640 -17.35 -7.83 -1.76
C LEU A 640 -16.17 -8.19 -0.86
N THR A 641 -15.07 -7.42 -0.95
CA THR A 641 -13.91 -7.59 -0.06
C THR A 641 -14.24 -7.12 1.36
N ALA A 642 -13.53 -7.65 2.36
CA ALA A 642 -13.71 -7.23 3.75
C ALA A 642 -13.43 -5.73 3.95
N GLU A 643 -12.42 -5.20 3.26
CA GLU A 643 -12.09 -3.77 3.24
C GLU A 643 -13.27 -2.91 2.78
N THR A 644 -13.85 -3.18 1.60
CA THR A 644 -14.99 -2.38 1.11
C THR A 644 -16.20 -2.48 2.03
N LYS A 645 -16.49 -3.68 2.61
CA LYS A 645 -17.57 -3.83 3.60
C LYS A 645 -17.34 -2.94 4.83
N TYR A 646 -16.09 -2.90 5.34
CA TYR A 646 -15.73 -2.07 6.48
C TYR A 646 -15.75 -0.56 6.13
N GLU A 647 -15.35 -0.16 4.93
CA GLU A 647 -15.48 1.24 4.47
C GLU A 647 -16.95 1.71 4.46
N ILE A 648 -17.88 0.85 4.00
CA ILE A 648 -19.32 1.13 3.99
C ILE A 648 -19.86 1.23 5.43
N LEU A 649 -19.42 0.33 6.33
CA LEU A 649 -19.75 0.41 7.75
C LEU A 649 -19.23 1.71 8.39
N GLN A 650 -18.01 2.15 8.04
CA GLN A 650 -17.45 3.40 8.54
C GLN A 650 -18.24 4.64 8.07
N LEU A 651 -18.79 4.63 6.84
CA LEU A 651 -19.73 5.67 6.40
C LEU A 651 -20.98 5.72 7.29
N LYS A 652 -21.55 4.57 7.68
CA LYS A 652 -22.72 4.51 8.57
C LYS A 652 -22.40 5.03 9.98
N LEU A 653 -21.24 4.68 10.53
CA LEU A 653 -20.77 5.23 11.82
C LEU A 653 -20.52 6.75 11.74
N THR A 654 -20.03 7.27 10.61
CA THR A 654 -19.88 8.71 10.39
C THR A 654 -21.23 9.41 10.23
N GLN A 655 -22.23 8.80 9.56
CA GLN A 655 -23.60 9.32 9.52
C GLN A 655 -24.16 9.51 10.93
N LEU A 656 -24.02 8.51 11.80
CA LEU A 656 -24.48 8.62 13.18
C LEU A 656 -23.74 9.71 13.96
N ALA A 657 -22.42 9.86 13.79
CA ALA A 657 -21.66 10.93 14.43
C ALA A 657 -22.07 12.34 13.95
N VAL A 658 -22.44 12.51 12.68
CA VAL A 658 -23.05 13.75 12.16
C VAL A 658 -24.42 14.00 12.79
N LEU A 659 -25.24 12.97 12.99
CA LEU A 659 -26.53 13.12 13.65
C LEU A 659 -26.38 13.44 15.16
N GLU A 660 -25.38 12.88 15.84
CA GLU A 660 -25.03 13.25 17.22
C GLU A 660 -24.62 14.72 17.35
N SER A 661 -23.84 15.28 16.42
CA SER A 661 -23.44 16.70 16.50
C SER A 661 -24.59 17.68 16.20
N ILE A 662 -25.63 17.25 15.48
CA ILE A 662 -26.80 18.07 15.14
C ILE A 662 -27.91 17.95 16.20
N HIS A 663 -28.18 16.73 16.69
CA HIS A 663 -29.37 16.41 17.51
C HIS A 663 -29.03 15.92 18.93
N GLY A 664 -27.75 15.70 19.25
CA GLY A 664 -27.29 15.17 20.53
C GLY A 664 -27.24 13.64 20.59
N SER A 665 -26.55 13.11 21.61
CA SER A 665 -26.30 11.67 21.78
C SER A 665 -27.57 10.83 21.96
N GLN A 666 -28.64 11.39 22.54
CA GLN A 666 -29.89 10.66 22.76
C GLN A 666 -30.58 10.27 21.44
N TYR A 667 -30.50 11.13 20.42
CA TYR A 667 -31.08 10.86 19.11
C TYR A 667 -30.35 9.73 18.36
N MET A 668 -29.04 9.56 18.62
CA MET A 668 -28.23 8.50 18.01
C MET A 668 -28.71 7.10 18.42
N ILE A 669 -29.27 6.95 19.64
CA ILE A 669 -29.66 5.66 20.23
C ILE A 669 -30.70 4.95 19.36
N ASP A 670 -31.69 5.67 18.86
CA ASP A 670 -32.79 5.14 18.04
C ASP A 670 -32.28 4.48 16.74
N TYR A 671 -31.15 4.96 16.21
CA TYR A 671 -30.54 4.49 14.95
C TYR A 671 -29.39 3.49 15.13
N LEU A 672 -29.01 3.13 16.37
CA LEU A 672 -27.95 2.14 16.64
C LEU A 672 -28.26 0.77 16.01
N SER A 673 -29.54 0.37 16.02
CA SER A 673 -30.02 -0.90 15.46
C SER A 673 -29.68 -1.05 13.97
N GLU A 674 -29.69 0.05 13.21
CA GLU A 674 -29.39 0.07 11.77
C GLU A 674 -27.93 -0.31 11.47
N VAL A 675 -26.99 -0.04 12.39
CA VAL A 675 -25.57 -0.42 12.23
C VAL A 675 -25.41 -1.94 12.26
N PHE A 676 -26.09 -2.60 13.20
CA PHE A 676 -26.07 -4.05 13.32
C PHE A 676 -26.82 -4.73 12.16
N ILE A 677 -27.94 -4.16 11.69
CA ILE A 677 -28.65 -4.62 10.49
C ILE A 677 -27.73 -4.54 9.25
N LEU A 678 -27.05 -3.41 9.04
CA LEU A 678 -26.10 -3.24 7.94
C LEU A 678 -24.93 -4.22 8.03
N TYR A 679 -24.38 -4.44 9.22
CA TYR A 679 -23.36 -5.45 9.44
C TYR A 679 -23.84 -6.86 9.04
N HIS A 680 -25.04 -7.27 9.47
CA HIS A 680 -25.61 -8.56 9.07
C HIS A 680 -25.84 -8.66 7.55
N GLU A 681 -26.25 -7.57 6.88
CA GLU A 681 -26.47 -7.56 5.43
C GLU A 681 -25.18 -7.63 4.61
N LEU A 682 -24.08 -7.05 5.11
CA LEU A 682 -22.77 -7.04 4.47
C LEU A 682 -22.00 -8.35 4.69
N PHE A 683 -22.13 -8.98 5.86
CA PHE A 683 -21.36 -10.17 6.23
C PHE A 683 -22.14 -11.50 6.16
N GLU A 684 -23.39 -11.48 5.69
CA GLU A 684 -24.20 -12.68 5.40
C GLU A 684 -24.30 -13.66 6.58
N VAL A 685 -24.29 -13.13 7.81
CA VAL A 685 -24.22 -13.93 9.04
C VAL A 685 -25.50 -14.75 9.17
N GLN A 686 -25.39 -16.06 8.89
CA GLN A 686 -26.43 -17.02 9.25
C GLN A 686 -26.52 -17.10 10.78
N LEU A 687 -27.45 -16.31 11.35
CA LEU A 687 -27.95 -16.53 12.70
C LEU A 687 -28.46 -17.98 12.75
N LYS A 688 -27.69 -18.86 13.39
CA LYS A 688 -28.19 -20.19 13.76
C LYS A 688 -29.47 -19.95 14.55
N SER A 689 -30.60 -20.42 14.02
CA SER A 689 -31.88 -20.35 14.70
C SER A 689 -31.69 -20.96 16.09
N ALA A 690 -31.87 -20.13 17.13
CA ALA A 690 -31.92 -20.63 18.49
C ALA A 690 -33.03 -21.71 18.53
N PRO A 691 -32.78 -22.88 19.14
CA PRO A 691 -33.81 -23.92 19.21
C PRO A 691 -35.06 -23.35 19.87
N HIS A 692 -36.23 -23.61 19.28
CA HIS A 692 -37.52 -23.07 19.67
C HIS A 692 -37.71 -23.04 21.21
N VAL A 693 -37.60 -21.86 21.81
CA VAL A 693 -38.22 -21.56 23.09
C VAL A 693 -39.56 -20.91 22.77
N ALA A 694 -40.65 -21.51 23.28
CA ALA A 694 -41.99 -21.06 22.99
C ALA A 694 -42.24 -19.64 23.50
N GLN A 695 -43.11 -18.92 22.80
CA GLN A 695 -43.52 -17.56 23.16
C GLN A 695 -44.10 -17.52 24.58
N SER A 696 -43.48 -16.72 25.46
CA SER A 696 -44.14 -16.21 26.66
C SER A 696 -43.84 -14.72 26.76
N SER A 697 -44.89 -13.91 26.82
CA SER A 697 -44.80 -12.47 26.93
C SER A 697 -44.48 -12.06 28.38
N ARG A 698 -43.66 -11.00 28.51
CA ARG A 698 -43.35 -10.29 29.77
C ARG A 698 -42.67 -11.12 30.87
N GLN A 699 -41.33 -11.13 30.85
CA GLN A 699 -40.49 -10.86 32.04
C GLN A 699 -39.02 -10.72 31.59
N PHE A 700 -38.44 -9.53 31.73
CA PHE A 700 -36.99 -9.38 31.76
C PHE A 700 -36.54 -9.89 33.14
N GLY A 701 -36.03 -11.13 33.16
CA GLY A 701 -35.57 -11.81 34.37
C GLY A 701 -34.34 -12.64 34.04
N ALA A 702 -33.34 -12.58 34.93
CA ALA A 702 -32.03 -13.18 34.72
C ALA A 702 -32.09 -14.70 34.46
N LEU A 703 -31.29 -15.17 33.51
CA LEU A 703 -30.94 -16.59 33.34
C LEU A 703 -29.48 -16.70 32.89
N ASP A 704 -28.71 -17.50 33.62
CA ASP A 704 -27.26 -17.37 33.68
C ASP A 704 -26.52 -17.90 32.44
N LYS A 705 -25.87 -16.96 31.74
CA LYS A 705 -24.58 -17.19 31.06
C LYS A 705 -23.62 -16.06 31.42
N TRP A 706 -23.15 -16.06 32.67
CA TRP A 706 -22.11 -15.13 33.10
C TRP A 706 -20.83 -15.34 32.29
N SER A 707 -20.27 -14.24 31.81
CA SER A 707 -18.84 -14.17 31.47
C SER A 707 -18.02 -14.44 32.74
N HIS A 708 -16.73 -14.73 32.60
CA HIS A 708 -15.86 -15.03 33.75
C HIS A 708 -15.58 -13.82 34.69
N ARG A 709 -16.31 -12.71 34.57
CA ARG A 709 -16.24 -11.53 35.44
C ARG A 709 -17.56 -11.41 36.24
N PRO A 710 -17.54 -11.28 37.58
CA PRO A 710 -18.72 -10.92 38.36
C PRO A 710 -19.28 -9.56 37.92
N SER A 711 -20.61 -9.37 37.92
CA SER A 711 -21.21 -8.09 37.53
C SER A 711 -20.70 -6.93 38.40
N PHE A 712 -20.48 -5.77 37.78
CA PHE A 712 -19.78 -4.66 38.44
C PHE A 712 -20.71 -3.70 39.19
N ILE A 713 -22.03 -3.85 39.07
CA ILE A 713 -23.06 -2.99 39.68
C ILE A 713 -23.77 -3.71 40.83
N ASP A 714 -23.04 -4.01 41.92
CA ASP A 714 -23.66 -4.32 43.20
C ASP A 714 -22.77 -3.90 44.39
N PRO A 715 -23.16 -2.88 45.17
CA PRO A 715 -22.56 -2.53 46.46
C PRO A 715 -23.51 -2.85 47.63
N SER A 716 -24.08 -4.06 47.70
CA SER A 716 -24.97 -4.44 48.80
C SER A 716 -24.20 -4.76 50.11
N PRO A 717 -24.53 -4.15 51.27
CA PRO A 717 -23.80 -4.37 52.53
C PRO A 717 -24.01 -5.75 53.20
N ASN A 718 -24.77 -6.67 52.59
CA ASN A 718 -25.36 -7.83 53.26
C ASN A 718 -25.02 -9.20 52.63
N ALA A 719 -23.98 -9.28 51.78
CA ALA A 719 -23.48 -10.57 51.29
C ALA A 719 -22.84 -11.39 52.43
N GLN A 720 -23.44 -12.55 52.74
CA GLN A 720 -23.00 -13.42 53.84
C GLN A 720 -21.64 -14.10 53.55
N LYS A 721 -20.82 -14.26 54.60
CA LYS A 721 -19.50 -14.92 54.51
C LYS A 721 -19.64 -16.42 54.23
N VAL A 722 -19.38 -16.83 52.99
CA VAL A 722 -19.08 -18.24 52.65
C VAL A 722 -17.56 -18.43 52.65
N LYS A 723 -17.07 -19.43 53.39
CA LYS A 723 -15.64 -19.82 53.38
C LYS A 723 -15.39 -20.72 52.18
N HIS A 724 -14.37 -20.44 51.38
CA HIS A 724 -13.80 -21.39 50.43
C HIS A 724 -12.49 -21.94 50.96
N GLU A 725 -12.35 -23.27 50.93
CA GLU A 725 -11.11 -23.97 51.27
C GLU A 725 -10.12 -23.88 50.11
N SER A 726 -8.85 -23.60 50.43
CA SER A 726 -7.77 -23.49 49.45
C SER A 726 -7.04 -24.81 49.26
N PHE A 727 -7.20 -25.46 48.10
CA PHE A 727 -6.34 -26.58 47.69
C PHE A 727 -5.02 -26.06 47.11
N ILE A 728 -3.92 -26.30 47.83
CA ILE A 728 -2.55 -26.18 47.34
C ILE A 728 -1.90 -27.57 47.52
N PRO A 729 -1.29 -28.17 46.48
CA PRO A 729 -0.64 -29.47 46.61
C PRO A 729 0.68 -29.38 47.41
N PRO A 730 1.06 -30.42 48.18
CA PRO A 730 2.18 -30.35 49.11
C PRO A 730 3.54 -30.61 48.45
N VAL A 731 4.58 -29.98 48.99
CA VAL A 731 6.01 -30.29 48.74
C VAL A 731 6.62 -30.84 50.05
N PRO A 732 7.55 -31.82 50.02
CA PRO A 732 7.93 -32.58 51.22
C PRO A 732 8.73 -31.77 52.25
N LYS A 733 8.58 -32.14 53.52
CA LYS A 733 9.39 -31.63 54.64
C LYS A 733 10.75 -32.33 54.69
N PHE A 734 11.78 -31.59 55.08
CA PHE A 734 12.94 -32.15 55.78
C PHE A 734 12.84 -31.80 57.27
N GLU A 735 13.29 -32.72 58.12
CA GLU A 735 13.26 -32.61 59.58
C GLU A 735 14.52 -31.90 60.10
N GLU A 736 14.38 -31.12 61.16
CA GLU A 736 15.49 -30.84 62.08
C GLU A 736 14.93 -30.59 63.49
N SER A 737 15.59 -31.15 64.51
CA SER A 737 15.06 -31.31 65.86
C SER A 737 15.93 -30.64 66.92
N ASP A 738 15.26 -30.08 67.94
CA ASP A 738 15.73 -29.84 69.30
C ASP A 738 17.02 -29.00 69.53
N LEU A 739 16.87 -27.88 70.25
CA LEU A 739 17.25 -27.78 71.67
C LEU A 739 17.02 -26.36 72.24
N GLU A 740 16.08 -26.27 73.18
CA GLU A 740 15.96 -25.18 74.17
C GLU A 740 16.95 -25.44 75.35
N PRO A 741 17.22 -24.53 76.34
CA PRO A 741 16.21 -23.66 76.97
C PRO A 741 16.65 -22.32 77.65
N LYS A 742 15.63 -21.65 78.23
CA LYS A 742 15.55 -21.10 79.63
C LYS A 742 15.62 -19.57 79.94
N MET A 743 14.54 -19.14 80.61
CA MET A 743 14.33 -18.00 81.56
C MET A 743 14.09 -16.57 80.99
N SER A 744 13.17 -15.74 81.53
CA SER A 744 12.00 -15.96 82.42
C SER A 744 11.10 -14.72 82.60
N ASN A 745 9.77 -14.94 82.62
CA ASN A 745 8.69 -14.24 83.38
C ASN A 745 8.18 -12.80 83.07
N HIS A 746 6.83 -12.74 82.89
CA HIS A 746 5.86 -11.66 83.23
C HIS A 746 5.87 -10.33 82.43
N SER A 747 4.73 -9.68 82.10
CA SER A 747 3.29 -10.06 82.21
C SER A 747 2.35 -9.19 81.33
N LYS A 748 1.25 -9.82 80.85
CA LYS A 748 -0.09 -9.31 80.50
C LYS A 748 -0.32 -8.04 79.63
N SER A 749 -1.05 -8.30 78.54
CA SER A 749 -2.21 -7.55 77.98
C SER A 749 -2.02 -6.53 76.84
N GLY A 750 -2.97 -6.52 75.89
CA GLY A 750 -3.38 -5.30 75.19
C GLY A 750 -3.21 -5.19 73.66
N SER A 751 -4.16 -5.74 72.90
CA SER A 751 -4.69 -5.19 71.62
C SER A 751 -3.87 -5.15 70.31
N SER A 752 -4.46 -5.80 69.30
CA SER A 752 -4.56 -5.44 67.87
C SER A 752 -3.32 -4.94 67.09
N ARG A 753 -2.87 -5.78 66.16
CA ARG A 753 -1.83 -5.54 65.16
C ARG A 753 -2.45 -5.29 63.79
N VAL A 754 -2.06 -4.22 63.09
CA VAL A 754 -2.32 -4.00 61.66
C VAL A 754 -0.98 -3.71 60.99
N ASP A 755 -0.37 -4.74 60.39
CA ASP A 755 0.92 -4.61 59.70
C ASP A 755 0.71 -4.37 58.19
N LYS A 756 1.45 -3.40 57.65
CA LYS A 756 1.33 -2.89 56.28
C LYS A 756 2.21 -3.66 55.29
N LEU A 757 1.78 -3.65 54.03
CA LEU A 757 2.56 -4.07 52.87
C LEU A 757 3.88 -3.29 52.75
N LYS A 758 4.98 -4.01 52.50
CA LYS A 758 6.22 -3.48 51.93
C LYS A 758 6.34 -3.95 50.48
N ARG A 759 6.58 -3.02 49.53
CA ARG A 759 7.51 -3.14 48.38
C ARG A 759 7.38 -1.93 47.43
N LEU A 760 7.96 -0.80 47.81
CA LEU A 760 8.32 0.30 46.91
C LEU A 760 9.60 0.99 47.40
N SER A 761 10.75 0.53 46.91
CA SER A 761 12.01 1.31 46.88
C SER A 761 13.10 0.50 46.18
N ASN A 762 13.51 0.93 44.99
CA ASN A 762 14.91 0.97 44.54
C ASN A 762 14.99 1.51 43.11
N ILE A 763 15.34 2.79 43.00
CA ILE A 763 16.20 3.41 41.98
C ILE A 763 16.30 4.88 42.43
N THR A 764 17.51 5.32 42.79
CA THR A 764 17.81 6.71 43.13
C THR A 764 18.84 7.25 42.15
N SER A 765 18.49 8.36 41.49
CA SER A 765 19.41 9.18 40.70
C SER A 765 20.36 9.98 41.59
N LYS A 766 21.49 10.39 41.02
CA LYS A 766 22.32 11.50 41.52
C LYS A 766 23.07 12.19 40.38
N ASP A 767 22.68 13.43 40.09
CA ASP A 767 23.54 14.46 39.48
C ASP A 767 24.49 15.06 40.56
N GLY A 768 25.59 15.76 40.27
CA GLY A 768 26.26 16.05 38.99
C GLY A 768 27.40 17.10 39.12
N ALA A 769 28.10 17.33 37.99
CA ALA A 769 28.83 18.56 37.60
C ALA A 769 30.27 18.93 38.11
N ILE A 770 31.03 19.53 37.16
CA ILE A 770 32.24 20.39 37.23
C ILE A 770 33.65 19.74 37.36
N GLY A 771 34.51 19.96 36.34
CA GLY A 771 35.98 19.80 36.42
C GLY A 771 36.72 19.81 35.06
N ARG A 772 37.77 20.65 34.88
CA ARG A 772 38.59 20.77 33.65
C ARG A 772 39.95 20.04 33.75
N ARG A 773 40.60 19.82 32.59
CA ARG A 773 41.96 19.22 32.35
C ARG A 773 41.96 17.68 32.50
N GLY A 774 42.79 16.89 31.79
CA GLY A 774 43.79 17.16 30.75
C GLY A 774 44.80 15.99 30.65
N SER A 775 45.44 15.79 29.49
CA SER A 775 46.62 14.91 29.22
C SER A 775 46.60 13.40 29.58
N SER A 776 46.58 12.58 28.52
CA SER A 776 47.45 11.40 28.22
C SER A 776 48.34 10.75 29.30
N ILE A 777 48.45 9.40 29.29
CA ILE A 777 49.69 8.57 29.14
C ILE A 777 49.50 7.10 29.62
N TYR A 778 49.78 6.11 28.74
CA TYR A 778 50.27 4.71 28.99
C TYR A 778 49.50 3.77 29.96
N SER A 779 49.61 2.43 29.93
CA SER A 779 49.98 1.45 28.89
C SER A 779 49.76 0.00 29.39
N SER A 780 49.49 -0.94 28.46
CA SER A 780 49.92 -2.36 28.46
C SER A 780 49.83 -3.24 29.73
N VAL A 781 49.12 -4.39 29.60
CA VAL A 781 49.73 -5.72 29.83
C VAL A 781 49.23 -6.67 28.73
N HIS A 782 50.10 -7.55 28.24
CA HIS A 782 49.84 -8.51 27.16
C HIS A 782 50.40 -9.90 27.54
N SER A 783 50.18 -10.91 26.68
CA SER A 783 50.75 -12.28 26.74
C SER A 783 50.07 -13.28 27.69
N LYS A 784 50.04 -14.61 27.45
CA LYS A 784 50.62 -15.48 26.39
C LYS A 784 49.74 -16.75 26.23
N ILE A 785 49.28 -17.13 25.04
CA ILE A 785 49.84 -18.17 24.12
C ILE A 785 49.93 -19.61 24.69
N LYS A 786 49.23 -20.57 24.04
CA LYS A 786 49.82 -21.82 23.49
C LYS A 786 48.85 -22.62 22.58
N LYS A 787 49.29 -22.89 21.33
CA LYS A 787 48.92 -24.08 20.53
C LYS A 787 49.90 -25.23 20.85
N PRO A 788 49.68 -26.47 20.35
CA PRO A 788 50.49 -26.90 19.19
C PRO A 788 49.78 -27.83 18.18
N GLU A 789 50.55 -28.26 17.18
CA GLU A 789 50.20 -28.92 15.91
C GLU A 789 51.25 -30.05 15.63
N SER A 790 51.08 -31.10 14.83
CA SER A 790 49.99 -31.57 13.92
C SER A 790 50.29 -33.01 13.40
N LYS A 791 49.45 -33.53 12.48
CA LYS A 791 49.71 -34.54 11.40
C LYS A 791 49.45 -36.05 11.57
N HIS A 792 49.11 -36.61 10.40
CA HIS A 792 49.06 -38.01 9.89
C HIS A 792 47.72 -38.76 10.01
N SER A 793 46.89 -38.96 8.97
CA SER A 793 47.05 -39.60 7.62
C SER A 793 46.85 -41.13 7.60
N SER A 794 45.71 -41.64 7.10
CA SER A 794 45.60 -42.67 6.02
C SER A 794 44.26 -43.45 6.00
N ASN A 795 43.65 -43.56 4.80
CA ASN A 795 42.83 -44.64 4.20
C ASN A 795 42.11 -45.74 5.03
N GLY A 796 40.89 -46.09 4.61
CA GLY A 796 40.56 -47.51 4.33
C GLY A 796 39.20 -48.10 4.81
N ASN A 797 38.26 -48.27 3.87
CA ASN A 797 37.23 -49.34 3.74
C ASN A 797 36.65 -50.10 4.97
N GLY A 798 35.33 -49.96 5.19
CA GLY A 798 34.35 -51.02 4.86
C GLY A 798 33.86 -52.06 5.91
N VAL A 799 32.54 -52.34 5.81
CA VAL A 799 31.85 -53.65 6.00
C VAL A 799 31.35 -54.12 7.41
N VAL A 800 30.03 -53.97 7.62
CA VAL A 800 29.02 -54.98 8.08
C VAL A 800 29.30 -55.93 9.28
N LYS A 801 28.53 -55.80 10.39
CA LYS A 801 27.60 -56.83 10.97
C LYS A 801 26.92 -56.42 12.29
N SER A 802 25.81 -57.08 12.61
CA SER A 802 24.95 -57.00 13.84
C SER A 802 24.99 -58.35 14.62
N PRO A 803 24.10 -58.62 15.61
CA PRO A 803 23.88 -58.08 16.97
C PRO A 803 24.41 -59.09 18.04
N PRO A 804 24.00 -59.23 19.35
CA PRO A 804 22.62 -59.50 19.89
C PRO A 804 22.31 -58.90 21.34
N SER A 805 21.07 -58.65 21.78
CA SER A 805 20.05 -59.47 22.51
C SER A 805 19.87 -59.29 24.05
N ILE A 806 18.65 -58.84 24.43
CA ILE A 806 17.68 -59.43 25.40
C ILE A 806 17.95 -59.42 26.93
N THR A 807 17.04 -58.76 27.68
CA THR A 807 16.35 -59.14 28.97
C THR A 807 15.69 -57.90 29.62
N THR A 808 14.60 -57.88 30.41
CA THR A 808 13.30 -58.64 30.38
C THR A 808 12.17 -57.80 31.05
N SER A 809 10.96 -58.35 31.20
CA SER A 809 9.73 -57.75 31.80
C SER A 809 9.46 -58.33 33.24
N PRO A 810 8.38 -58.03 34.04
CA PRO A 810 6.96 -57.86 33.64
C PRO A 810 6.08 -56.84 34.41
N LYS A 811 4.80 -56.80 34.02
CA LYS A 811 3.67 -55.99 34.53
C LYS A 811 2.43 -56.90 34.64
N PRO A 812 1.44 -56.63 35.52
CA PRO A 812 0.06 -57.03 35.23
C PRO A 812 -1.01 -55.94 35.42
N ALA A 813 -2.00 -55.99 34.51
CA ALA A 813 -3.46 -55.78 34.63
C ALA A 813 -4.05 -54.67 35.53
N SER A 814 -4.96 -53.74 35.14
CA SER A 814 -6.05 -53.63 34.11
C SER A 814 -7.47 -53.89 34.63
N VAL A 815 -8.35 -52.88 34.55
CA VAL A 815 -9.83 -52.97 34.61
C VAL A 815 -10.41 -52.02 33.54
N GLU A 816 -11.56 -52.40 32.96
CA GLU A 816 -12.15 -51.89 31.73
C GLU A 816 -12.98 -50.59 31.89
N ASN A 817 -13.30 -49.90 30.77
CA ASN A 817 -14.69 -49.87 30.27
C ASN A 817 -14.90 -49.11 28.92
N PHE A 818 -15.67 -49.78 28.04
CA PHE A 818 -16.59 -49.31 27.00
C PHE A 818 -16.23 -48.22 25.97
N ILE A 819 -16.36 -48.62 24.69
CA ILE A 819 -16.59 -47.77 23.50
C ILE A 819 -18.12 -47.65 23.29
N PRO A 820 -18.62 -46.48 22.83
CA PRO A 820 -19.60 -46.50 21.74
C PRO A 820 -19.32 -45.48 20.62
N GLU A 821 -19.39 -46.02 19.40
CA GLU A 821 -19.89 -45.45 18.13
C GLU A 821 -19.39 -44.10 17.57
N GLU A 822 -18.92 -44.19 16.32
CA GLU A 822 -18.68 -43.07 15.42
C GLU A 822 -19.99 -42.32 15.12
N THR A 823 -20.08 -41.06 15.55
CA THR A 823 -21.01 -40.10 14.95
C THR A 823 -20.22 -39.07 14.14
N SER A 824 -20.62 -38.88 12.89
CA SER A 824 -19.93 -38.03 11.93
C SER A 824 -19.86 -36.59 12.43
N ALA A 825 -18.64 -36.11 12.68
CA ALA A 825 -18.41 -34.72 13.05
C ALA A 825 -18.94 -33.79 11.95
N PRO A 826 -19.88 -32.86 12.24
CA PRO A 826 -20.31 -31.90 11.25
C PRO A 826 -19.13 -30.98 10.90
N LEU A 827 -18.93 -30.78 9.60
CA LEU A 827 -17.91 -29.88 9.04
C LEU A 827 -17.92 -28.54 9.78
N LYS A 828 -16.85 -28.24 10.51
CA LYS A 828 -16.68 -26.91 11.13
C LYS A 828 -16.57 -25.87 10.03
N ALA A 829 -17.57 -24.99 9.93
CA ALA A 829 -17.45 -23.77 9.16
C ALA A 829 -16.23 -22.97 9.65
N THR A 830 -15.51 -22.36 8.72
CA THR A 830 -14.35 -21.54 9.02
C THR A 830 -14.78 -20.21 9.62
N ASP A 831 -14.72 -20.08 10.94
CA ASP A 831 -14.99 -18.83 11.66
C ASP A 831 -14.06 -17.70 11.15
N ASN A 832 -14.63 -16.64 10.58
CA ASN A 832 -13.86 -15.51 10.07
C ASN A 832 -13.46 -14.59 11.24
N ILE A 833 -12.21 -14.70 11.70
CA ILE A 833 -11.67 -13.92 12.84
C ILE A 833 -11.80 -12.41 12.60
N THR A 834 -11.61 -11.96 11.36
CA THR A 834 -11.70 -10.54 10.99
C THR A 834 -13.10 -9.98 11.20
N GLU A 835 -14.14 -10.74 10.86
CA GLU A 835 -15.53 -10.35 11.07
C GLU A 835 -15.85 -10.19 12.56
N ARG A 836 -15.40 -11.14 13.39
CA ARG A 836 -15.53 -11.06 14.86
C ARG A 836 -14.86 -9.80 15.44
N LYS A 837 -13.68 -9.41 14.93
CA LYS A 837 -12.99 -8.17 15.32
C LYS A 837 -13.77 -6.91 14.90
N ILE A 838 -14.32 -6.86 13.69
CA ILE A 838 -15.17 -5.75 13.25
C ILE A 838 -16.41 -5.63 14.16
N LEU A 839 -17.10 -6.73 14.44
CA LEU A 839 -18.30 -6.72 15.27
C LEU A 839 -18.00 -6.31 16.72
N GLN A 840 -16.87 -6.75 17.29
CA GLN A 840 -16.39 -6.27 18.60
C GLN A 840 -16.18 -4.75 18.59
N GLU A 841 -15.63 -4.18 17.51
CA GLU A 841 -15.45 -2.74 17.39
C GLU A 841 -16.79 -1.97 17.33
N ILE A 842 -17.81 -2.50 16.65
CA ILE A 842 -19.17 -1.92 16.65
C ILE A 842 -19.71 -1.88 18.09
N TRP A 843 -19.61 -2.98 18.85
CA TRP A 843 -20.06 -3.02 20.24
C TRP A 843 -19.31 -2.04 21.15
N LEU A 844 -18.00 -1.89 20.96
CA LEU A 844 -17.17 -0.95 21.72
C LEU A 844 -17.33 0.51 21.29
N TRP A 845 -17.84 0.76 20.09
CA TRP A 845 -18.30 2.09 19.67
C TRP A 845 -19.66 2.39 20.31
N THR A 846 -20.61 1.46 20.24
CA THR A 846 -21.94 1.55 20.87
C THR A 846 -21.86 1.74 22.39
N SER A 847 -20.93 1.07 23.07
CA SER A 847 -20.73 1.26 24.52
C SER A 847 -20.31 2.70 24.85
N ARG A 848 -19.53 3.37 23.99
CA ARG A 848 -19.16 4.78 24.17
C ARG A 848 -20.36 5.71 23.98
N VAL A 849 -21.29 5.38 23.08
CA VAL A 849 -22.54 6.13 22.89
C VAL A 849 -23.39 6.06 24.16
N PHE A 850 -23.59 4.86 24.72
CA PHE A 850 -24.31 4.70 25.99
C PHE A 850 -23.60 5.39 27.17
N LEU A 851 -22.27 5.31 27.25
CA LEU A 851 -21.49 6.03 28.26
C LEU A 851 -21.66 7.56 28.16
N LYS A 852 -21.68 8.13 26.95
CA LYS A 852 -21.99 9.56 26.72
C LYS A 852 -23.42 9.92 27.11
N ALA A 853 -24.38 9.03 26.87
CA ALA A 853 -25.78 9.21 27.26
C ALA A 853 -26.05 9.04 28.78
N GLY A 854 -25.04 8.57 29.55
CA GLY A 854 -25.18 8.28 30.98
C GLY A 854 -25.82 6.92 31.28
N LEU A 855 -25.98 6.07 30.27
CA LEU A 855 -26.56 4.73 30.34
C LEU A 855 -25.47 3.71 30.67
N ILE A 856 -25.20 3.57 31.97
CA ILE A 856 -24.05 2.81 32.51
C ILE A 856 -24.25 1.30 32.40
N GLU A 857 -25.47 0.80 32.66
CA GLU A 857 -25.81 -0.63 32.61
C GLU A 857 -25.73 -1.17 31.17
N GLU A 858 -26.25 -0.40 30.22
CA GLU A 858 -26.24 -0.68 28.78
C GLU A 858 -24.81 -0.60 28.22
N CYS A 859 -23.98 0.31 28.73
CA CYS A 859 -22.55 0.36 28.43
C CYS A 859 -21.81 -0.90 28.90
N GLU A 860 -22.06 -1.38 30.13
CA GLU A 860 -21.48 -2.62 30.65
C GLU A 860 -21.90 -3.83 29.80
N GLN A 861 -23.19 -3.95 29.47
CA GLN A 861 -23.70 -5.03 28.61
C GLN A 861 -23.04 -5.04 27.22
N CYS A 862 -22.84 -3.87 26.60
CA CYS A 862 -22.14 -3.77 25.31
C CYS A 862 -20.66 -4.21 25.41
N ILE A 863 -19.98 -3.96 26.53
CA ILE A 863 -18.61 -4.44 26.75
C ILE A 863 -18.61 -5.96 26.99
N VAL A 864 -19.60 -6.50 27.71
CA VAL A 864 -19.75 -7.96 27.91
C VAL A 864 -19.99 -8.67 26.58
N GLU A 865 -20.83 -8.14 25.69
CA GLU A 865 -21.01 -8.72 24.34
C GLU A 865 -19.78 -8.55 23.45
N ALA A 866 -19.04 -7.44 23.58
CA ALA A 866 -17.74 -7.29 22.92
C ALA A 866 -16.73 -8.38 23.36
N GLU A 867 -16.70 -8.73 24.67
CA GLU A 867 -15.88 -9.83 25.22
C GLU A 867 -16.45 -11.24 24.92
N SER A 868 -17.75 -11.36 24.58
CA SER A 868 -18.38 -12.62 24.16
C SER A 868 -18.04 -12.96 22.70
N ILE A 869 -17.98 -11.94 21.84
CA ILE A 869 -17.76 -12.05 20.40
C ILE A 869 -16.30 -12.25 20.03
N TYR A 870 -15.37 -11.57 20.70
CA TYR A 870 -13.92 -11.76 20.52
C TYR A 870 -13.22 -11.63 21.87
N GLU A 871 -12.03 -12.23 22.01
CA GLU A 871 -11.33 -12.28 23.30
C GLU A 871 -11.09 -10.88 23.90
N PRO A 872 -11.10 -10.75 25.25
CA PRO A 872 -10.77 -9.50 25.93
C PRO A 872 -9.41 -8.96 25.50
N ASN A 873 -9.36 -7.69 25.09
CA ASN A 873 -8.18 -7.06 24.52
C ASN A 873 -8.06 -5.59 24.93
N ILE A 874 -7.04 -4.90 24.43
CA ILE A 874 -6.75 -3.48 24.72
C ILE A 874 -8.00 -2.59 24.57
N LYS A 875 -8.83 -2.84 23.54
CA LYS A 875 -10.06 -2.06 23.30
C LYS A 875 -11.09 -2.29 24.39
N THR A 876 -11.30 -3.53 24.85
CA THR A 876 -12.25 -3.85 25.94
C THR A 876 -11.76 -3.36 27.30
N PHE A 877 -10.47 -3.54 27.61
CA PHE A 877 -9.85 -3.03 28.85
C PHE A 877 -9.94 -1.50 28.94
N THR A 878 -9.64 -0.80 27.85
CA THR A 878 -9.73 0.66 27.78
C THR A 878 -11.18 1.15 27.94
N ALA A 879 -12.16 0.47 27.32
CA ALA A 879 -13.58 0.80 27.49
C ALA A 879 -14.05 0.59 28.94
N LEU A 880 -13.65 -0.52 29.59
CA LEU A 880 -13.92 -0.79 31.00
C LEU A 880 -13.24 0.24 31.93
N GLY A 881 -12.04 0.69 31.58
CA GLY A 881 -11.33 1.79 32.24
C GLY A 881 -12.15 3.08 32.23
N PHE A 882 -12.71 3.45 31.07
CA PHE A 882 -13.60 4.62 30.95
C PHE A 882 -14.90 4.46 31.75
N LEU A 883 -15.57 3.29 31.67
CA LEU A 883 -16.79 3.00 32.41
C LEU A 883 -16.60 3.12 33.94
N THR A 884 -15.48 2.60 34.45
CA THR A 884 -15.18 2.54 35.89
C THR A 884 -14.50 3.80 36.44
N SER A 885 -14.09 4.74 35.60
CA SER A 885 -13.33 5.96 35.96
C SER A 885 -13.90 6.73 37.16
N LYS A 886 -15.22 6.96 37.19
CA LYS A 886 -15.89 7.72 38.26
C LYS A 886 -16.19 6.90 39.51
N SER A 887 -16.50 5.61 39.37
CA SER A 887 -17.03 4.77 40.45
C SER A 887 -15.97 3.91 41.15
N ARG A 888 -14.98 3.41 40.39
CA ARG A 888 -13.96 2.45 40.84
C ARG A 888 -12.57 2.82 40.28
N LYS A 889 -12.10 4.02 40.61
CA LYS A 889 -10.83 4.62 40.14
C LYS A 889 -9.61 3.68 40.10
N PHE A 890 -9.42 2.83 41.12
CA PHE A 890 -8.30 1.89 41.16
C PHE A 890 -8.38 0.81 40.08
N LEU A 891 -9.59 0.29 39.82
CA LEU A 891 -9.84 -0.66 38.73
C LEU A 891 -9.67 0.02 37.36
N SER A 892 -10.13 1.26 37.24
CA SER A 892 -9.93 2.08 36.05
C SER A 892 -8.45 2.27 35.72
N LEU A 893 -7.63 2.64 36.71
CA LEU A 893 -6.17 2.72 36.55
C LEU A 893 -5.57 1.36 36.16
N GLN A 894 -5.99 0.27 36.80
CA GLN A 894 -5.46 -1.06 36.53
C GLN A 894 -5.70 -1.50 35.07
N GLU A 895 -6.92 -1.32 34.53
CA GLU A 895 -7.22 -1.71 33.15
C GLU A 895 -6.56 -0.74 32.12
N PHE A 896 -6.39 0.55 32.43
CA PHE A 896 -5.61 1.46 31.57
C PHE A 896 -4.11 1.15 31.58
N GLU A 897 -3.50 0.87 32.73
CA GLU A 897 -2.08 0.48 32.83
C GLU A 897 -1.83 -0.86 32.12
N ARG A 898 -2.77 -1.81 32.22
CA ARG A 898 -2.75 -3.06 31.47
C ARG A 898 -2.81 -2.82 29.95
N SER A 899 -3.70 -1.95 29.48
CA SER A 899 -3.75 -1.54 28.08
C SER A 899 -2.41 -0.94 27.62
N LEU A 900 -1.86 0.00 28.41
CA LEU A 900 -0.61 0.70 28.12
C LEU A 900 0.60 -0.25 28.12
N GLU A 901 0.65 -1.21 29.04
CA GLU A 901 1.69 -2.24 29.09
C GLU A 901 1.67 -3.09 27.80
N ILE A 902 0.50 -3.57 27.36
CA ILE A 902 0.39 -4.35 26.12
C ILE A 902 0.79 -3.49 24.91
N LEU A 903 0.29 -2.24 24.82
CA LEU A 903 0.60 -1.31 23.72
C LEU A 903 2.09 -0.95 23.60
N THR A 904 2.83 -0.97 24.71
CA THR A 904 4.26 -0.59 24.76
C THR A 904 5.22 -1.78 24.71
N THR A 905 4.79 -2.97 25.16
CA THR A 905 5.63 -4.18 25.20
C THR A 905 5.42 -5.11 24.02
N ASP A 906 4.19 -5.21 23.48
CA ASP A 906 3.89 -6.08 22.34
C ASP A 906 4.14 -5.36 21.01
N SER A 907 5.13 -5.85 20.28
CA SER A 907 5.47 -5.43 18.91
C SER A 907 4.28 -5.38 17.94
N THR A 908 3.25 -6.20 18.17
CA THR A 908 2.04 -6.28 17.32
C THR A 908 1.18 -5.02 17.47
N TYR A 909 1.11 -4.45 18.67
CA TYR A 909 0.26 -3.31 18.98
C TYR A 909 0.99 -1.95 18.95
N LYS A 910 2.32 -1.96 18.81
CA LYS A 910 3.18 -0.76 18.74
C LYS A 910 2.71 0.29 17.72
N TYR A 911 2.11 -0.13 16.61
CA TYR A 911 1.66 0.77 15.54
C TYR A 911 0.20 1.23 15.67
N ASN A 912 -0.50 0.83 16.73
CA ASN A 912 -1.90 1.18 16.96
C ASN A 912 -2.05 2.54 17.68
N ILE A 913 -1.88 3.62 16.91
CA ILE A 913 -1.98 5.00 17.39
C ILE A 913 -3.34 5.28 18.06
N ASN A 914 -4.43 4.71 17.55
CA ASN A 914 -5.79 5.00 18.00
C ASN A 914 -6.06 4.48 19.42
N ASP A 915 -5.74 3.21 19.68
CA ASP A 915 -5.95 2.61 21.00
C ASP A 915 -4.94 3.13 22.03
N TYR A 916 -3.73 3.52 21.59
CA TYR A 916 -2.78 4.25 22.43
C TYR A 916 -3.31 5.64 22.84
N ASN A 917 -3.83 6.42 21.89
CA ASN A 917 -4.45 7.72 22.16
C ASN A 917 -5.58 7.58 23.20
N LEU A 918 -6.53 6.68 22.96
CA LEU A 918 -7.68 6.46 23.84
C LEU A 918 -7.27 6.02 25.25
N THR A 919 -6.27 5.14 25.37
CA THR A 919 -5.73 4.72 26.67
C THR A 919 -5.09 5.88 27.41
N LEU A 920 -4.24 6.66 26.72
CA LEU A 920 -3.51 7.78 27.33
C LEU A 920 -4.44 8.93 27.75
N LEU A 921 -5.45 9.26 26.94
CA LEU A 921 -6.50 10.21 27.30
C LEU A 921 -7.36 9.71 28.47
N GLY A 922 -7.57 8.39 28.60
CA GLY A 922 -8.22 7.76 29.75
C GLY A 922 -7.46 7.97 31.05
N ILE A 923 -6.14 7.71 31.04
CA ILE A 923 -5.25 7.97 32.19
C ILE A 923 -5.23 9.46 32.52
N ALA A 924 -5.12 10.33 31.50
CA ALA A 924 -5.09 11.78 31.70
C ALA A 924 -6.37 12.30 32.36
N LYS A 925 -7.54 11.85 31.89
CA LYS A 925 -8.84 12.15 32.49
C LYS A 925 -8.93 11.65 33.93
N LEU A 926 -8.49 10.42 34.19
CA LEU A 926 -8.52 9.82 35.53
C LEU A 926 -7.66 10.61 36.53
N PHE A 927 -6.48 11.10 36.11
CA PHE A 927 -5.56 11.84 36.99
C PHE A 927 -5.94 13.32 37.18
N LEU A 928 -6.50 13.96 36.15
CA LEU A 928 -6.68 15.44 36.11
C LEU A 928 -8.13 15.91 36.27
N VAL A 929 -9.11 15.04 36.03
CA VAL A 929 -10.54 15.42 35.97
C VAL A 929 -11.39 14.58 36.93
N ASP A 930 -11.27 13.26 36.88
CA ASP A 930 -12.08 12.38 37.74
C ASP A 930 -11.47 12.20 39.14
N ASP A 931 -10.21 12.61 39.40
CA ASP A 931 -9.64 12.53 40.75
C ASP A 931 -10.12 13.66 41.69
N GLU A 932 -10.54 13.28 42.90
CA GLU A 932 -11.11 14.19 43.89
C GLU A 932 -10.36 14.04 45.20
N GLN A 933 -9.99 15.16 45.84
CA GLN A 933 -9.22 15.17 47.09
C GLN A 933 -9.87 14.38 48.25
N LYS A 934 -11.19 14.17 48.23
CA LYS A 934 -11.93 13.42 49.28
C LYS A 934 -11.87 11.91 49.10
N ASN A 935 -11.64 11.43 47.88
CA ASN A 935 -11.55 10.01 47.51
C ASN A 935 -10.49 9.87 46.43
N SER A 936 -9.25 10.23 46.78
CA SER A 936 -8.14 10.30 45.83
C SER A 936 -7.65 8.91 45.45
N LEU A 937 -7.32 8.76 44.17
CA LEU A 937 -6.60 7.59 43.65
C LEU A 937 -5.19 7.46 44.27
N PHE A 938 -4.58 8.58 44.67
CA PHE A 938 -3.22 8.64 45.17
C PHE A 938 -3.15 8.64 46.70
N ILE A 939 -2.26 7.80 47.24
CA ILE A 939 -2.06 7.67 48.70
C ILE A 939 -1.33 8.90 49.27
N SER A 940 -0.51 9.57 48.46
CA SER A 940 0.20 10.79 48.85
C SER A 940 0.39 11.76 47.69
N ASN A 941 0.60 13.04 48.01
CA ASN A 941 0.97 14.07 47.03
C ASN A 941 2.27 13.73 46.27
N LYS A 942 3.15 12.91 46.85
CA LYS A 942 4.37 12.45 46.16
C LYS A 942 4.03 11.46 45.05
N ASP A 943 3.07 10.56 45.28
CA ASP A 943 2.62 9.58 44.30
C ASP A 943 1.86 10.27 43.16
N LEU A 944 1.02 11.26 43.49
CA LEU A 944 0.38 12.15 42.51
C LEU A 944 1.43 12.86 41.63
N ASN A 945 2.44 13.50 42.23
CA ASN A 945 3.49 14.19 41.48
C ASN A 945 4.29 13.24 40.57
N ILE A 946 4.58 12.01 41.02
CA ILE A 946 5.25 10.99 40.19
C ILE A 946 4.35 10.56 39.03
N GLY A 947 3.04 10.35 39.29
CA GLY A 947 2.05 10.03 38.26
C GLY A 947 1.92 11.13 37.21
N LEU A 948 1.88 12.40 37.63
CA LEU A 948 1.82 13.56 36.75
C LEU A 948 3.10 13.73 35.92
N ILE A 949 4.29 13.48 36.48
CA ILE A 949 5.56 13.51 35.72
C ILE A 949 5.59 12.39 34.68
N ARG A 950 5.14 11.17 35.00
CA ARG A 950 5.04 10.08 34.02
C ARG A 950 4.04 10.42 32.91
N LEU A 951 2.86 10.93 33.27
CA LEU A 951 1.83 11.34 32.32
C LEU A 951 2.30 12.49 31.42
N LYS A 952 3.02 13.46 31.98
CA LYS A 952 3.67 14.55 31.22
C LYS A 952 4.55 13.99 30.11
N ASN A 953 5.49 13.12 30.45
CA ASN A 953 6.43 12.56 29.49
C ASN A 953 5.69 11.78 28.38
N LEU A 954 4.72 10.94 28.75
CA LEU A 954 3.91 10.18 27.78
C LEU A 954 3.12 11.09 26.83
N LEU A 955 2.53 12.17 27.33
CA LEU A 955 1.81 13.15 26.50
C LEU A 955 2.75 14.01 25.65
N GLU A 956 3.92 14.40 26.16
CA GLU A 956 4.93 15.13 25.40
C GLU A 956 5.49 14.27 24.26
N ASP A 957 5.85 13.01 24.52
CA ASP A 957 6.29 12.05 23.52
C ASP A 957 5.19 11.83 22.47
N PHE A 958 3.94 11.60 22.89
CA PHE A 958 2.82 11.41 21.99
C PHE A 958 2.43 12.67 21.21
N SER A 959 2.70 13.88 21.73
CA SER A 959 2.50 15.13 21.00
C SER A 959 3.42 15.29 19.78
N ASN A 960 4.48 14.46 19.66
CA ASN A 960 5.33 14.39 18.48
C ASN A 960 4.84 13.37 17.42
N VAL A 961 3.70 12.70 17.62
CA VAL A 961 3.07 11.77 16.66
C VAL A 961 2.09 12.53 15.77
N TRP A 962 2.38 12.64 14.46
CA TRP A 962 1.62 13.50 13.54
C TRP A 962 0.11 13.22 13.50
N MET A 963 -0.28 12.01 13.11
CA MET A 963 -1.70 11.65 12.89
C MET A 963 -2.48 11.45 14.20
N GLY A 964 -1.77 11.37 15.34
CA GLY A 964 -2.33 11.18 16.66
C GLY A 964 -2.17 12.44 17.52
N GLY A 965 -1.27 12.41 18.49
CA GLY A 965 -1.18 13.43 19.54
C GLY A 965 -0.86 14.85 19.05
N TYR A 966 -0.17 15.03 17.92
CA TYR A 966 0.09 16.37 17.39
C TYR A 966 -1.18 17.12 16.95
N ASN A 967 -2.15 16.37 16.42
CA ASN A 967 -3.42 16.86 15.88
C ASN A 967 -4.61 16.65 16.83
N ASN A 968 -4.41 16.03 17.98
CA ASN A 968 -5.48 15.78 18.95
C ASN A 968 -5.60 16.92 19.98
N VAL A 969 -6.78 17.52 20.08
CA VAL A 969 -7.06 18.66 20.99
C VAL A 969 -6.89 18.27 22.45
N GLU A 970 -7.38 17.08 22.85
CA GLU A 970 -7.35 16.62 24.24
C GLU A 970 -5.93 16.40 24.77
N VAL A 971 -5.00 15.91 23.94
CA VAL A 971 -3.58 15.78 24.30
C VAL A 971 -2.98 17.13 24.68
N TRP A 972 -3.18 18.15 23.84
CA TRP A 972 -2.72 19.51 24.13
C TRP A 972 -3.45 20.13 25.33
N TYR A 973 -4.73 19.81 25.54
CA TYR A 973 -5.50 20.30 26.68
C TYR A 973 -4.98 19.71 28.00
N TYR A 974 -4.76 18.40 28.07
CA TYR A 974 -4.19 17.76 29.27
C TYR A 974 -2.74 18.19 29.53
N LEU A 975 -1.93 18.38 28.49
CA LEU A 975 -0.62 19.03 28.61
C LEU A 975 -0.73 20.44 29.21
N SER A 976 -1.69 21.26 28.75
CA SER A 976 -1.92 22.59 29.33
C SER A 976 -2.25 22.53 30.82
N LYS A 977 -3.06 21.56 31.27
CA LYS A 977 -3.37 21.35 32.70
C LYS A 977 -2.14 20.94 33.52
N ILE A 978 -1.27 20.11 32.95
CA ILE A 978 -0.01 19.73 33.58
C ILE A 978 0.96 20.93 33.67
N TYR A 979 1.10 21.73 32.61
CA TYR A 979 1.93 22.95 32.66
C TYR A 979 1.37 24.00 33.63
N GLN A 980 0.03 24.10 33.75
CA GLN A 980 -0.62 24.92 34.79
C GLN A 980 -0.27 24.43 36.20
N PHE A 981 -0.23 23.13 36.44
CA PHE A 981 0.15 22.54 37.73
C PHE A 981 1.64 22.76 38.08
N ILE A 982 2.51 22.80 37.05
CA ILE A 982 3.96 22.99 37.20
C ILE A 982 4.36 24.50 37.20
N ASP A 983 3.42 25.41 36.93
CA ASP A 983 3.61 26.86 36.72
C ASP A 983 4.52 27.23 35.52
N ASP A 984 4.60 26.38 34.49
CA ASP A 984 5.27 26.72 33.22
C ASP A 984 4.31 27.51 32.31
N LYS A 985 4.35 28.84 32.47
CA LYS A 985 3.49 29.78 31.73
C LYS A 985 3.77 29.79 30.23
N ILE A 986 4.99 29.47 29.79
CA ILE A 986 5.36 29.53 28.37
C ILE A 986 4.75 28.32 27.64
N LEU A 987 4.96 27.12 28.18
CA LEU A 987 4.40 25.90 27.60
C LEU A 987 2.86 25.86 27.77
N LEU A 988 2.33 26.32 28.91
CA LEU A 988 0.89 26.52 29.10
C LEU A 988 0.27 27.36 27.98
N THR A 989 0.82 28.56 27.71
CA THR A 989 0.29 29.45 26.65
C THR A 989 0.41 28.80 25.27
N LYS A 990 1.55 28.15 24.96
CA LYS A 990 1.74 27.45 23.69
C LYS A 990 0.72 26.32 23.48
N SER A 991 0.49 25.50 24.50
CA SER A 991 -0.48 24.39 24.43
C SER A 991 -1.91 24.88 24.29
N LEU A 992 -2.30 25.95 25.01
CA LEU A 992 -3.65 26.51 24.90
C LEU A 992 -3.94 27.09 23.51
N TRP A 993 -3.00 27.82 22.90
CA TRP A 993 -3.17 28.26 21.50
C TRP A 993 -3.31 27.09 20.54
N LYS A 994 -2.48 26.05 20.70
CA LYS A 994 -2.57 24.84 19.88
C LYS A 994 -3.89 24.07 20.06
N CYS A 995 -4.51 24.11 21.25
CA CYS A 995 -5.87 23.60 21.45
C CYS A 995 -6.90 24.37 20.62
N ILE A 996 -6.87 25.70 20.67
CA ILE A 996 -7.81 26.58 19.95
C ILE A 996 -7.67 26.33 18.43
N ASP A 997 -6.44 26.40 17.90
CA ASP A 997 -6.13 26.18 16.48
C ASP A 997 -6.65 24.83 15.94
N LEU A 998 -6.71 23.80 16.81
CA LEU A 998 -7.16 22.45 16.46
C LEU A 998 -8.67 22.25 16.66
N GLU A 999 -9.28 22.85 17.68
CA GLU A 999 -10.71 22.73 17.96
C GLU A 999 -11.54 23.48 16.90
N ASP A 1000 -11.05 24.64 16.44
CA ASP A 1000 -11.62 25.40 15.30
C ASP A 1000 -11.68 24.55 14.02
N GLN A 1001 -10.76 23.57 13.87
CA GLN A 1001 -10.60 22.71 12.69
C GLN A 1001 -11.10 21.27 12.91
N ARG A 1002 -11.82 21.03 14.01
CA ARG A 1002 -12.14 19.67 14.48
C ARG A 1002 -13.27 19.01 13.68
N PRO A 1003 -13.04 17.83 13.07
CA PRO A 1003 -14.11 17.02 12.48
C PRO A 1003 -14.91 16.24 13.55
N VAL A 1004 -16.12 15.77 13.23
CA VAL A 1004 -16.94 14.93 14.15
C VAL A 1004 -16.29 13.61 14.54
N ARG A 1005 -15.34 13.12 13.74
CA ARG A 1005 -14.49 11.95 13.98
C ARG A 1005 -13.12 12.23 13.36
N ASP A 1006 -12.06 11.68 13.95
CA ASP A 1006 -10.69 11.83 13.45
C ASP A 1006 -10.59 11.51 11.95
N PHE A 1007 -9.77 12.28 11.20
CA PHE A 1007 -9.56 12.06 9.77
C PHE A 1007 -8.88 10.72 9.42
N ILE A 1008 -8.41 9.98 10.42
CA ILE A 1008 -7.62 8.76 10.29
C ILE A 1008 -8.37 7.70 9.47
N SER A 1009 -7.70 7.15 8.46
CA SER A 1009 -8.20 5.95 7.78
C SER A 1009 -8.15 4.77 8.75
N TYR A 1010 -9.31 4.28 9.16
CA TYR A 1010 -9.40 2.99 9.84
C TYR A 1010 -9.01 1.90 8.84
N GLU A 1011 -7.79 1.39 8.97
CA GLU A 1011 -7.32 0.19 8.29
C GLU A 1011 -7.73 -1.05 9.09
N LEU A 1012 -8.07 -2.11 8.37
CA LEU A 1012 -8.64 -3.36 8.88
C LEU A 1012 -7.58 -4.31 9.43
#